data_AF-A0A7K3XMT9-F1
#
_entry.id   AF-A0A7K3XMT9-F1
#
_cell.length_a   1.000
_cell.length_b   1.000
_cell.length_c   1.000
_cell.angle_alpha   90.00
_cell.angle_beta   90.00
_cell.angle_gamma   90.00
#
_symmetry.space_group_name_H-M   'P 1'
#
loop_
_entity.id
_entity.type
_entity.pdbx_description
1 polymer ?
#
loop_
_entity_poly.entity_id
_entity_poly.type
_entity_poly.pdbx_seq_one_letter_code
_entity_poly.pdbx_strand_id
1 'polypeptide(L)'
;MQRIVLSILFLVTYLNGFGQADNKIQLPSIFSDHIVLQQKMQVPVWGMAQPGSLVKVELAGFTGTTKTNSDGKWMIRLPEMTVGGPFEMKIWDKDTIKVKDVMIGEVWLASGQSNMEWQVGSGVGPHTAQEIADANYPNLRYFAVNKQTSSVPLQNMGNAEWKACTSLSVKDMSAVAYFFGREILKNKNVAVGIINASWGATSVETWMSAEMLKSHPDFTKKVEEFDTDPIRWKGYVQKNIQADRSRDSISKAAKSGITAGVHLKKYDDTPWNLTQYPMDMSSINLGGYWGFVWFRKTFDIGRETKLTDFTLQIPISGRSFDSYINGKPIEIKEDKITKKQIFLVSGKQLTKGKNVVAIRLLANWGSANLGLKEVEANLVSIDNKTKISLVGEWRFNSTIEPEIPQWQDYYNKINVLYNGEISSLIPYGIKGAIWYQGENNAGKAYQYRTLFPMLIEDWRVRWGQGYFPFLFVQLANFRDKQAEPADNDWAELREAQQMTLKYPNTGMAVTIDIGDANDIHPKNKLDVGKRLFLAAQSVAYGENIVFSGPVYESLKIEGSKIRISFTSTGTGLTSGKTLPLKGFAIAGDDKKFYWAEAVIEGNQIIVSTDKVSKPVAVRYSWASNPDGNLCNKEGLPASPFRTDQWKGITEN
;
A
#
# COMPACT_ATOMS: atom_id res chain seq x y z
N MET A 1 49.27 30.29 68.06
CA MET A 1 48.17 29.45 67.56
C MET A 1 47.46 30.22 66.45
N GLN A 2 47.25 29.57 65.28
CA GLN A 2 46.46 30.03 64.10
C GLN A 2 47.03 31.29 63.39
N ARG A 3 47.80 31.25 62.29
CA ARG A 3 47.62 30.72 60.90
C ARG A 3 46.43 31.29 60.11
N ILE A 4 46.77 31.73 58.88
CA ILE A 4 46.00 31.84 57.61
C ILE A 4 45.89 33.30 57.12
N VAL A 5 46.16 33.74 55.88
CA VAL A 5 46.91 33.32 54.66
C VAL A 5 46.67 34.48 53.67
N LEU A 6 47.72 35.01 53.03
CA LEU A 6 47.60 35.92 51.88
C LEU A 6 47.07 35.13 50.67
N SER A 7 46.00 35.61 50.02
CA SER A 7 45.57 35.10 48.72
C SER A 7 46.03 36.03 47.60
N ILE A 8 46.92 35.49 46.76
CA ILE A 8 47.45 36.07 45.53
C ILE A 8 46.38 35.97 44.43
N LEU A 9 46.15 37.09 43.75
CA LEU A 9 45.28 37.22 42.58
C LEU A 9 45.97 36.54 41.38
N PHE A 10 45.46 35.41 40.91
CA PHE A 10 45.82 34.83 39.60
C PHE A 10 44.70 35.13 38.61
N LEU A 11 44.94 36.10 37.73
CA LEU A 11 44.08 36.42 36.59
C LEU A 11 44.39 35.41 35.47
N VAL A 12 43.62 34.32 35.40
CA VAL A 12 43.65 33.39 34.25
C VAL A 12 42.66 33.90 33.21
N THR A 13 43.15 34.57 32.18
CA THR A 13 42.40 34.85 30.95
C THR A 13 42.17 33.54 30.19
N TYR A 14 41.00 32.92 30.37
CA TYR A 14 40.49 31.90 29.43
C TYR A 14 40.10 32.60 28.13
N LEU A 15 41.06 32.68 27.20
CA LEU A 15 40.76 32.83 25.78
C LEU A 15 40.08 31.54 25.33
N ASN A 16 38.74 31.54 25.34
CA ASN A 16 37.95 30.55 24.62
C ASN A 16 38.29 30.69 23.13
N GLY A 17 39.25 29.89 22.67
CA GLY A 17 39.43 29.60 21.27
C GLY A 17 38.15 28.99 20.74
N PHE A 18 37.28 29.82 20.15
CA PHE A 18 36.30 29.35 19.18
C PHE A 18 37.09 28.78 18.00
N GLY A 19 37.47 27.51 18.10
CA GLY A 19 37.78 26.72 16.92
C GLY A 19 36.52 26.71 16.08
N GLN A 20 36.47 27.54 15.04
CA GLN A 20 35.49 27.36 13.96
C GLN A 20 35.71 25.94 13.45
N ALA A 21 34.75 25.05 13.71
CA ALA A 21 34.65 23.85 12.92
C ALA A 21 34.53 24.32 11.45
N ASP A 22 35.52 23.98 10.62
CA ASP A 22 35.44 24.17 9.18
C ASP A 22 34.29 23.27 8.66
N ASN A 23 33.08 23.82 8.67
CA ASN A 23 31.90 23.14 8.14
C ASN A 23 32.02 23.10 6.62
N LYS A 24 32.57 21.98 6.12
CA LYS A 24 32.58 21.62 4.70
C LYS A 24 31.15 21.64 4.13
N ILE A 25 31.05 21.88 2.82
CA ILE A 25 29.78 21.76 2.11
C ILE A 25 29.18 20.37 2.35
N GLN A 26 27.88 20.33 2.67
CA GLN A 26 27.09 19.12 2.80
C GLN A 26 25.91 19.20 1.85
N LEU A 27 25.76 18.19 0.99
CA LEU A 27 24.64 18.06 0.09
C LEU A 27 23.66 17.01 0.62
N PRO A 28 22.34 17.20 0.47
CA PRO A 28 21.38 16.11 0.58
C PRO A 28 21.75 14.98 -0.38
N SER A 29 21.52 13.73 0.03
CA SER A 29 21.99 12.55 -0.73
C SER A 29 21.37 12.40 -2.13
N ILE A 30 20.30 13.14 -2.43
CA ILE A 30 19.73 13.23 -3.78
C ILE A 30 20.71 13.83 -4.80
N PHE A 31 21.68 14.62 -4.36
CA PHE A 31 22.80 15.08 -5.19
C PHE A 31 23.96 14.08 -5.13
N SER A 32 23.76 12.93 -5.76
CA SER A 32 24.74 11.86 -5.93
C SER A 32 24.95 11.53 -7.41
N ASP A 33 26.04 10.81 -7.71
CA ASP A 33 26.35 10.38 -9.08
C ASP A 33 25.14 9.67 -9.71
N HIS A 34 24.98 9.79 -11.02
CA HIS A 34 23.83 9.28 -11.79
C HIS A 34 22.51 10.07 -11.61
N ILE A 35 22.50 11.20 -10.92
CA ILE A 35 21.31 12.05 -10.78
C ILE A 35 20.67 12.44 -12.13
N VAL A 36 19.33 12.50 -12.14
CA VAL A 36 18.54 13.09 -13.24
C VAL A 36 17.83 14.34 -12.73
N LEU A 37 18.17 15.50 -13.27
CA LEU A 37 17.56 16.80 -12.94
C LEU A 37 16.44 17.14 -13.93
N GLN A 38 15.37 17.74 -13.44
CA GLN A 38 14.20 18.08 -14.25
C GLN A 38 14.51 19.20 -15.26
N GLN A 39 14.25 18.92 -16.54
CA GLN A 39 14.32 19.89 -17.63
C GLN A 39 13.19 20.93 -17.54
N LYS A 40 13.33 22.02 -18.32
CA LYS A 40 12.26 23.02 -18.51
C LYS A 40 11.79 23.72 -17.24
N MET A 41 12.70 23.85 -16.27
CA MET A 41 12.50 24.66 -15.08
C MET A 41 13.86 25.15 -14.56
N GLN A 42 13.83 26.18 -13.70
CA GLN A 42 15.01 26.53 -12.93
C GLN A 42 15.38 25.40 -11.98
N VAL A 43 16.60 24.91 -12.05
CA VAL A 43 17.06 23.74 -11.28
C VAL A 43 17.53 24.19 -9.89
N PRO A 44 16.85 23.79 -8.81
CA PRO A 44 17.30 24.10 -7.46
C PRO A 44 18.44 23.16 -7.06
N VAL A 45 19.54 23.75 -6.60
CA VAL A 45 20.67 23.07 -5.96
C VAL A 45 20.83 23.68 -4.57
N TRP A 46 20.83 22.86 -3.52
CA TRP A 46 20.83 23.33 -2.14
C TRP A 46 21.66 22.44 -1.23
N GLY A 47 21.99 22.96 -0.06
CA GLY A 47 22.71 22.23 0.96
C GLY A 47 23.03 23.08 2.18
N MET A 48 24.01 22.60 2.94
CA MET A 48 24.58 23.29 4.09
C MET A 48 26.04 23.63 3.80
N ALA A 49 26.55 24.72 4.35
CA ALA A 49 27.98 25.05 4.42
C ALA A 49 28.20 26.01 5.60
N GLN A 50 29.45 26.47 5.80
CA GLN A 50 29.77 27.44 6.85
C GLN A 50 28.87 28.71 6.73
N PRO A 51 28.23 29.20 7.80
CA PRO A 51 27.44 30.43 7.76
C PRO A 51 28.22 31.63 7.21
N GLY A 52 27.60 32.35 6.27
CA GLY A 52 28.21 33.45 5.53
C GLY A 52 29.20 33.06 4.41
N SER A 53 29.44 31.78 4.14
CA SER A 53 30.27 31.34 3.01
C SER A 53 29.62 31.63 1.66
N LEU A 54 30.47 31.84 0.64
CA LEU A 54 30.04 32.04 -0.74
C LEU A 54 30.11 30.69 -1.48
N VAL A 55 28.95 30.10 -1.76
CA VAL A 55 28.84 28.82 -2.46
C VAL A 55 28.61 29.07 -3.94
N LYS A 56 29.32 28.32 -4.79
CA LYS A 56 29.20 28.36 -6.25
C LYS A 56 28.81 26.99 -6.78
N VAL A 57 28.01 26.98 -7.84
CA VAL A 57 27.58 25.77 -8.55
C VAL A 57 27.81 25.96 -10.06
N GLU A 58 28.37 24.96 -10.73
CA GLU A 58 28.52 24.87 -12.18
C GLU A 58 27.89 23.57 -12.67
N LEU A 59 27.05 23.67 -13.70
CA LEU A 59 26.45 22.52 -14.38
C LEU A 59 26.12 22.89 -15.83
N ALA A 60 26.51 22.05 -16.78
CA ALA A 60 26.23 22.22 -18.21
C ALA A 60 26.62 23.62 -18.75
N GLY A 61 27.72 24.20 -18.24
CA GLY A 61 28.19 25.54 -18.61
C GLY A 61 27.46 26.70 -17.89
N PHE A 62 26.36 26.44 -17.20
CA PHE A 62 25.70 27.42 -16.36
C PHE A 62 26.37 27.50 -15.00
N THR A 63 26.46 28.71 -14.46
CA THR A 63 27.01 28.96 -13.12
C THR A 63 26.03 29.75 -12.27
N GLY A 64 26.07 29.51 -10.96
CA GLY A 64 25.32 30.27 -9.96
C GLY A 64 26.16 30.48 -8.72
N THR A 65 25.85 31.53 -7.96
CA THR A 65 26.55 31.86 -6.71
C THR A 65 25.54 32.37 -5.69
N THR A 66 25.68 31.95 -4.44
CA THR A 66 24.85 32.43 -3.33
C THR A 66 25.65 32.48 -2.04
N LYS A 67 25.12 33.15 -1.02
CA LYS A 67 25.69 33.18 0.32
C LYS A 67 24.84 32.32 1.25
N THR A 68 25.48 31.53 2.12
CA THR A 68 24.76 30.80 3.16
C THR A 68 24.13 31.76 4.17
N ASN A 69 22.97 31.38 4.71
CA ASN A 69 22.31 32.13 5.78
C ASN A 69 22.97 31.87 7.16
N SER A 70 22.38 32.42 8.23
CA SER A 70 22.87 32.25 9.61
C SER A 70 22.91 30.79 10.07
N ASP A 71 22.05 29.94 9.50
CA ASP A 71 21.97 28.51 9.82
C ASP A 71 22.89 27.66 8.92
N GLY A 72 23.62 28.30 7.99
CA GLY A 72 24.47 27.62 7.01
C GLY A 72 23.73 27.09 5.78
N LYS A 73 22.42 27.29 5.67
CA LYS A 73 21.62 26.86 4.52
C LYS A 73 21.91 27.73 3.31
N TRP A 74 21.96 27.12 2.13
CA TRP A 74 22.07 27.83 0.86
C TRP A 74 21.24 27.15 -0.22
N MET A 75 20.83 27.93 -1.21
CA MET A 75 20.17 27.44 -2.42
C MET A 75 20.53 28.33 -3.60
N ILE A 76 20.81 27.70 -4.74
CA ILE A 76 20.98 28.32 -6.05
C ILE A 76 19.91 27.75 -6.97
N ARG A 77 19.29 28.61 -7.78
CA ARG A 77 18.41 28.19 -8.88
C ARG A 77 19.16 28.42 -10.19
N LEU A 78 19.69 27.35 -10.77
CA LEU A 78 20.34 27.44 -12.07
C LEU A 78 19.28 27.70 -13.15
N PRO A 79 19.63 28.38 -14.26
CA PRO A 79 18.73 28.59 -15.37
C PRO A 79 18.13 27.30 -15.92
N GLU A 80 17.05 27.46 -16.67
CA GLU A 80 16.42 26.36 -17.39
C GLU A 80 17.40 25.70 -18.36
N MET A 81 17.42 24.36 -18.35
CA MET A 81 18.27 23.54 -19.21
C MET A 81 17.41 22.63 -20.10
N THR A 82 17.89 22.39 -21.31
CA THR A 82 17.34 21.40 -22.23
C THR A 82 17.88 20.01 -21.91
N VAL A 83 17.21 18.98 -22.41
CA VAL A 83 17.66 17.58 -22.27
C VAL A 83 19.10 17.39 -22.72
N GLY A 84 19.85 16.58 -21.98
CA GLY A 84 21.27 16.34 -22.28
C GLY A 84 22.02 15.67 -21.13
N GLY A 85 23.33 15.50 -21.34
CA GLY A 85 24.24 14.82 -20.43
C GLY A 85 24.94 13.63 -21.13
N PRO A 86 25.85 12.94 -20.42
CA PRO A 86 26.21 13.16 -19.03
C PRO A 86 27.04 14.42 -18.80
N PHE A 87 26.73 15.18 -17.75
CA PHE A 87 27.51 16.33 -17.27
C PHE A 87 28.23 16.03 -15.95
N GLU A 88 29.18 16.89 -15.58
CA GLU A 88 29.72 16.98 -14.21
C GLU A 88 29.13 18.24 -13.56
N MET A 89 28.47 18.10 -12.41
CA MET A 89 28.08 19.22 -11.56
C MET A 89 29.17 19.46 -10.51
N LYS A 90 29.68 20.69 -10.44
CA LYS A 90 30.68 21.09 -9.45
C LYS A 90 30.05 22.05 -8.46
N ILE A 91 30.24 21.81 -7.17
CA ILE A 91 29.81 22.68 -6.08
C ILE A 91 31.02 23.03 -5.25
N TRP A 92 31.28 24.31 -5.01
CA TRP A 92 32.47 24.70 -4.25
C TRP A 92 32.33 25.98 -3.43
N ASP A 93 33.11 26.03 -2.35
CA ASP A 93 33.43 27.22 -1.56
C ASP A 93 34.95 27.31 -1.35
N LYS A 94 35.48 26.71 -0.27
CA LYS A 94 36.88 26.35 -0.03
C LYS A 94 37.20 24.98 -0.64
N ASP A 95 36.31 24.00 -0.46
CA ASP A 95 36.42 22.64 -1.01
C ASP A 95 35.54 22.48 -2.24
N THR A 96 35.83 21.51 -3.11
CA THR A 96 35.01 21.20 -4.30
C THR A 96 34.39 19.80 -4.18
N ILE A 97 33.07 19.73 -4.30
CA ILE A 97 32.30 18.50 -4.50
C ILE A 97 31.99 18.35 -5.98
N LYS A 98 32.12 17.12 -6.50
CA LYS A 98 31.77 16.77 -7.87
C LYS A 98 30.71 15.70 -7.87
N VAL A 99 29.63 15.93 -8.59
CA VAL A 99 28.60 14.95 -8.90
C VAL A 99 28.71 14.62 -10.39
N LYS A 100 28.93 13.34 -10.69
CA LYS A 100 29.20 12.85 -12.04
C LYS A 100 27.96 12.22 -12.66
N ASP A 101 28.02 12.08 -13.98
CA ASP A 101 26.94 11.47 -14.75
C ASP A 101 25.58 12.14 -14.49
N VAL A 102 25.56 13.47 -14.53
CA VAL A 102 24.35 14.27 -14.32
C VAL A 102 23.58 14.36 -15.63
N MET A 103 22.33 13.91 -15.64
CA MET A 103 21.44 14.03 -16.79
C MET A 103 20.41 15.14 -16.58
N ILE A 104 20.10 15.88 -17.63
CA ILE A 104 18.92 16.76 -17.69
C ILE A 104 17.83 15.99 -18.44
N GLY A 105 16.70 15.74 -17.77
CA GLY A 105 15.65 14.85 -18.26
C GLY A 105 14.32 15.07 -17.58
N GLU A 106 13.54 14.00 -17.40
CA GLU A 106 12.23 14.05 -16.75
C GLU A 106 12.26 13.30 -15.42
N VAL A 107 11.78 13.95 -14.37
CA VAL A 107 11.79 13.40 -13.02
C VAL A 107 10.37 13.19 -12.53
N TRP A 108 10.06 11.99 -12.06
CA TRP A 108 8.77 11.66 -11.46
C TRP A 108 8.92 11.14 -10.04
N LEU A 109 8.06 11.62 -9.15
CA LEU A 109 7.92 11.10 -7.79
C LEU A 109 6.90 9.95 -7.78
N ALA A 110 7.33 8.74 -7.46
CA ALA A 110 6.49 7.59 -7.21
C ALA A 110 6.25 7.44 -5.70
N SER A 111 4.98 7.44 -5.28
CA SER A 111 4.64 7.35 -3.87
C SER A 111 3.31 6.62 -3.61
N GLY A 112 3.03 6.35 -2.34
CA GLY A 112 1.87 5.62 -1.87
C GLY A 112 2.26 4.42 -1.02
N GLN A 113 1.44 3.37 -1.06
CA GLN A 113 1.59 2.20 -0.21
C GLN A 113 2.12 0.97 -0.95
N SER A 114 1.79 -0.22 -0.45
CA SER A 114 2.37 -1.51 -0.85
C SER A 114 2.27 -1.80 -2.35
N ASN A 115 1.21 -1.34 -3.01
CA ASN A 115 1.04 -1.54 -4.45
C ASN A 115 1.97 -0.67 -5.30
N MET A 116 2.41 0.49 -4.79
CA MET A 116 3.52 1.27 -5.36
C MET A 116 4.86 0.68 -4.94
N GLU A 117 5.01 0.25 -3.69
CA GLU A 117 6.27 -0.26 -3.15
C GLU A 117 6.73 -1.57 -3.83
N TRP A 118 5.79 -2.41 -4.23
CA TRP A 118 6.06 -3.75 -4.75
C TRP A 118 7.09 -3.76 -5.88
N GLN A 119 8.10 -4.61 -5.73
CA GLN A 119 9.29 -4.57 -6.55
C GLN A 119 9.19 -5.52 -7.74
N VAL A 120 9.92 -5.24 -8.82
CA VAL A 120 9.99 -6.14 -10.00
C VAL A 120 10.43 -7.54 -9.58
N GLY A 121 11.39 -7.66 -8.66
CA GLY A 121 11.92 -8.93 -8.16
C GLY A 121 10.90 -9.80 -7.41
N SER A 122 9.71 -9.28 -7.07
CA SER A 122 8.65 -10.02 -6.40
C SER A 122 7.81 -10.91 -7.34
N GLY A 123 8.20 -11.08 -8.61
CA GLY A 123 7.48 -11.93 -9.57
C GLY A 123 6.20 -11.27 -10.09
N VAL A 124 6.26 -9.97 -10.34
CA VAL A 124 5.14 -9.15 -10.80
C VAL A 124 5.21 -8.94 -12.32
N GLY A 125 4.07 -9.04 -12.99
CA GLY A 125 3.93 -8.95 -14.43
C GLY A 125 4.13 -10.29 -15.16
N PRO A 126 3.80 -10.35 -16.45
CA PRO A 126 4.10 -11.51 -17.28
C PRO A 126 5.61 -11.64 -17.48
N HIS A 127 6.15 -12.86 -17.42
CA HIS A 127 7.55 -13.17 -17.72
C HIS A 127 8.60 -12.34 -16.95
N THR A 128 8.37 -12.05 -15.66
CA THR A 128 9.26 -11.23 -14.82
C THR A 128 10.75 -11.59 -14.92
N ALA A 129 11.09 -12.88 -15.00
CA ALA A 129 12.48 -13.31 -15.14
C ALA A 129 13.14 -12.78 -16.43
N GLN A 130 12.41 -12.81 -17.54
CA GLN A 130 12.87 -12.26 -18.81
C GLN A 130 12.97 -10.73 -18.75
N GLU A 131 11.97 -10.08 -18.16
CA GLU A 131 11.96 -8.63 -17.97
C GLU A 131 13.18 -8.15 -17.15
N ILE A 132 13.59 -8.89 -16.13
CA ILE A 132 14.80 -8.60 -15.35
C ILE A 132 16.05 -8.81 -16.19
N ALA A 133 16.14 -9.93 -16.92
CA ALA A 133 17.30 -10.26 -17.74
C ALA A 133 17.54 -9.21 -18.84
N ASP A 134 16.47 -8.71 -19.45
CA ASP A 134 16.51 -7.77 -20.58
C ASP A 134 16.63 -6.30 -20.13
N ALA A 135 16.57 -6.00 -18.83
CA ALA A 135 16.65 -4.64 -18.34
C ALA A 135 18.04 -4.04 -18.61
N ASN A 136 18.13 -3.17 -19.60
CA ASN A 136 19.33 -2.40 -19.92
C ASN A 136 18.93 -0.98 -20.35
N TYR A 137 18.51 -0.19 -19.37
CA TYR A 137 17.98 1.15 -19.57
C TYR A 137 18.80 2.16 -18.75
N PRO A 138 20.07 2.43 -19.07
CA PRO A 138 20.93 3.29 -18.25
C PRO A 138 20.44 4.75 -18.12
N ASN A 139 19.58 5.18 -19.04
CA ASN A 139 18.91 6.49 -19.00
C ASN A 139 17.59 6.48 -18.20
N LEU A 140 17.12 5.31 -17.73
CA LEU A 140 16.13 5.21 -16.68
C LEU A 140 16.88 5.02 -15.36
N ARG A 141 16.74 5.97 -14.44
CA ARG A 141 17.48 5.99 -13.18
C ARG A 141 16.52 6.14 -12.03
N TYR A 142 16.87 5.54 -10.89
CA TYR A 142 16.00 5.54 -9.74
C TYR A 142 16.72 5.95 -8.47
N PHE A 143 15.99 6.63 -7.60
CA PHE A 143 16.40 7.03 -6.27
C PHE A 143 15.36 6.51 -5.30
N ALA A 144 15.70 5.49 -4.52
CA ALA A 144 14.80 4.98 -3.48
C ALA A 144 15.06 5.73 -2.18
N VAL A 145 14.07 6.48 -1.70
CA VAL A 145 14.15 7.15 -0.41
C VAL A 145 14.22 6.08 0.69
N ASN A 146 15.15 6.27 1.62
CA ASN A 146 15.25 5.38 2.77
C ASN A 146 13.98 5.47 3.62
N LYS A 147 13.39 4.31 3.93
CA LYS A 147 12.24 4.22 4.83
C LYS A 147 12.59 4.77 6.20
N GLN A 148 12.09 5.95 6.49
CA GLN A 148 12.29 6.60 7.77
C GLN A 148 11.05 7.39 8.17
N THR A 149 10.80 7.46 9.47
CA THR A 149 9.72 8.25 10.04
C THR A 149 10.34 9.36 10.86
N SER A 150 9.71 10.53 10.89
CA SER A 150 10.19 11.62 11.72
C SER A 150 9.04 12.42 12.31
N SER A 151 9.19 12.85 13.56
CA SER A 151 8.24 13.76 14.20
C SER A 151 8.37 15.20 13.71
N VAL A 152 9.46 15.53 13.02
CA VAL A 152 9.73 16.84 12.39
C VAL A 152 10.29 16.69 10.97
N PRO A 153 10.09 17.66 10.07
CA PRO A 153 10.62 17.59 8.70
C PRO A 153 12.14 17.34 8.64
N LEU A 154 12.56 16.31 7.92
CA LEU A 154 13.96 16.03 7.64
C LEU A 154 14.44 16.79 6.40
N GLN A 155 15.74 17.09 6.38
CA GLN A 155 16.43 17.78 5.27
C GLN A 155 17.35 16.84 4.46
N ASN A 156 17.54 15.59 4.89
CA ASN A 156 18.40 14.61 4.21
C ASN A 156 17.77 13.20 4.24
N MET A 157 18.12 12.39 3.24
CA MET A 157 17.60 11.04 2.97
C MET A 157 18.59 9.94 3.39
N GLY A 158 19.54 10.26 4.28
CA GLY A 158 20.56 9.32 4.74
C GLY A 158 21.58 9.02 3.64
N ASN A 159 21.72 7.73 3.30
CA ASN A 159 22.68 7.21 2.33
C ASN A 159 22.02 6.71 1.02
N ALA A 160 20.81 7.17 0.72
CA ALA A 160 20.15 6.86 -0.54
C ALA A 160 20.93 7.45 -1.72
N GLU A 161 21.01 6.72 -2.83
CA GLU A 161 21.81 7.05 -4.01
C GLU A 161 21.02 6.78 -5.30
N TRP A 162 21.38 7.49 -6.37
CA TRP A 162 20.84 7.21 -7.71
C TRP A 162 21.47 5.96 -8.31
N LYS A 163 20.64 5.16 -8.97
CA LYS A 163 21.06 3.92 -9.64
C LYS A 163 20.50 3.87 -11.05
N ALA A 164 21.36 3.52 -12.01
CA ALA A 164 20.93 3.21 -13.36
C ALA A 164 20.10 1.91 -13.39
N CYS A 165 19.10 1.83 -14.27
CA CYS A 165 18.29 0.63 -14.46
C CYS A 165 19.05 -0.39 -15.33
N THR A 166 19.42 -1.50 -14.70
CA THR A 166 20.17 -2.62 -15.29
C THR A 166 19.55 -3.93 -14.81
N SER A 167 19.98 -5.05 -15.38
CA SER A 167 19.53 -6.39 -14.97
C SER A 167 19.88 -6.70 -13.51
N LEU A 168 20.87 -6.02 -12.93
CA LEU A 168 21.26 -6.18 -11.52
C LEU A 168 20.37 -5.35 -10.57
N SER A 169 19.90 -4.19 -11.01
CA SER A 169 19.26 -3.18 -10.16
C SER A 169 17.73 -3.14 -10.32
N VAL A 170 17.20 -3.53 -11.47
CA VAL A 170 15.76 -3.46 -11.79
C VAL A 170 14.89 -4.23 -10.80
N LYS A 171 15.40 -5.34 -10.26
CA LYS A 171 14.68 -6.19 -9.31
C LYS A 171 14.25 -5.44 -8.04
N ASP A 172 14.98 -4.39 -7.66
CA ASP A 172 14.73 -3.62 -6.43
C ASP A 172 13.85 -2.39 -6.68
N MET A 173 13.55 -2.08 -7.95
CA MET A 173 12.70 -0.96 -8.34
C MET A 173 11.22 -1.28 -8.10
N SER A 174 10.44 -0.26 -7.71
CA SER A 174 8.98 -0.31 -7.78
C SER A 174 8.55 -0.75 -9.19
N ALA A 175 7.75 -1.80 -9.29
CA ALA A 175 7.34 -2.34 -10.58
C ALA A 175 6.44 -1.36 -11.35
N VAL A 176 5.51 -0.70 -10.65
CA VAL A 176 4.64 0.32 -11.27
C VAL A 176 5.49 1.46 -11.82
N ALA A 177 6.41 1.99 -11.00
CA ALA A 177 7.25 3.11 -11.41
C ALA A 177 8.27 2.73 -12.49
N TYR A 178 8.79 1.51 -12.45
CA TYR A 178 9.66 0.95 -13.50
C TYR A 178 8.93 0.90 -14.84
N PHE A 179 7.76 0.26 -14.91
CA PHE A 179 7.02 0.17 -16.17
C PHE A 179 6.60 1.54 -16.68
N PHE A 180 6.13 2.43 -15.80
CA PHE A 180 5.81 3.82 -16.16
C PHE A 180 7.03 4.57 -16.75
N GLY A 181 8.16 4.58 -16.04
CA GLY A 181 9.38 5.26 -16.47
C GLY A 181 9.97 4.67 -17.76
N ARG A 182 9.86 3.34 -17.95
CA ARG A 182 10.27 2.65 -19.17
C ARG A 182 9.43 3.07 -20.38
N GLU A 183 8.12 3.22 -20.22
CA GLU A 183 7.27 3.73 -21.31
C GLU A 183 7.60 5.19 -21.65
N ILE A 184 7.87 6.06 -20.66
CA ILE A 184 8.37 7.42 -20.92
C ILE A 184 9.68 7.38 -21.70
N LEU A 185 10.67 6.61 -21.23
CA LEU A 185 11.98 6.51 -21.87
C LEU A 185 11.84 6.11 -23.35
N LYS A 186 11.03 5.10 -23.65
CA LYS A 186 10.80 4.59 -25.01
C LYS A 186 10.10 5.59 -25.92
N ASN A 187 9.16 6.36 -25.40
CA ASN A 187 8.32 7.26 -26.21
C ASN A 187 8.86 8.70 -26.30
N LYS A 188 9.58 9.15 -25.27
CA LYS A 188 10.08 10.54 -25.18
C LYS A 188 11.54 10.66 -25.57
N ASN A 189 12.30 9.56 -25.52
CA ASN A 189 13.73 9.55 -25.81
C ASN A 189 14.51 10.57 -24.97
N VAL A 190 14.20 10.63 -23.67
CA VAL A 190 14.85 11.48 -22.67
C VAL A 190 15.31 10.64 -21.49
N ALA A 191 16.31 11.11 -20.74
CA ALA A 191 16.62 10.50 -19.45
C ALA A 191 15.43 10.63 -18.50
N VAL A 192 15.13 9.58 -17.73
CA VAL A 192 14.02 9.51 -16.80
C VAL A 192 14.55 9.20 -15.41
N GLY A 193 14.29 10.09 -14.45
CA GLY A 193 14.54 9.87 -13.03
C GLY A 193 13.26 9.49 -12.30
N ILE A 194 13.27 8.38 -11.58
CA ILE A 194 12.18 7.97 -10.69
C ILE A 194 12.65 8.11 -9.24
N ILE A 195 12.04 9.01 -8.49
CA ILE A 195 12.20 9.07 -7.04
C ILE A 195 11.11 8.22 -6.42
N ASN A 196 11.44 7.19 -5.64
CA ASN A 196 10.47 6.33 -4.99
C ASN A 196 10.45 6.61 -3.47
N ALA A 197 9.30 7.07 -2.97
CA ALA A 197 9.01 7.26 -1.55
C ALA A 197 7.67 6.55 -1.25
N SER A 198 7.73 5.25 -0.97
CA SER A 198 6.53 4.43 -0.76
C SER A 198 6.70 3.46 0.42
N TRP A 199 5.60 3.26 1.15
CA TRP A 199 5.59 2.40 2.33
C TRP A 199 4.25 1.71 2.52
N GLY A 200 4.26 0.37 2.51
CA GLY A 200 3.11 -0.50 2.71
C GLY A 200 2.26 -0.21 3.94
N ALA A 201 0.96 -0.51 3.83
CA ALA A 201 -0.02 -0.36 4.91
C ALA A 201 -0.13 1.08 5.47
N THR A 202 0.08 2.09 4.63
CA THR A 202 -0.05 3.50 5.03
C THR A 202 -1.35 4.13 4.54
N SER A 203 -1.89 5.01 5.37
CA SER A 203 -3.02 5.87 5.08
C SER A 203 -2.54 7.20 4.48
N VAL A 204 -3.40 7.92 3.77
CA VAL A 204 -3.04 9.19 3.13
C VAL A 204 -2.53 10.25 4.11
N GLU A 205 -3.05 10.29 5.34
CA GLU A 205 -2.70 11.31 6.34
C GLU A 205 -1.24 11.27 6.84
N THR A 206 -0.53 10.13 6.74
CA THR A 206 0.90 10.12 7.13
C THR A 206 1.79 10.82 6.09
N TRP A 207 1.30 10.95 4.86
CA TRP A 207 1.98 11.58 3.71
C TRP A 207 1.69 13.07 3.54
N MET A 208 0.87 13.63 4.43
CA MET A 208 0.52 15.05 4.47
C MET A 208 1.30 15.77 5.56
N SER A 209 1.55 17.05 5.37
CA SER A 209 2.14 17.89 6.39
C SER A 209 1.20 18.12 7.59
N ALA A 210 1.79 18.39 8.75
CA ALA A 210 1.05 18.75 9.96
C ALA A 210 0.17 19.99 9.74
N GLU A 211 0.64 20.99 8.99
CA GLU A 211 -0.10 22.22 8.69
C GLU A 211 -1.36 21.94 7.86
N MET A 212 -1.26 21.15 6.79
CA MET A 212 -2.42 20.79 5.98
C MET A 212 -3.41 19.95 6.79
N LEU A 213 -2.92 18.94 7.51
CA LEU A 213 -3.77 18.10 8.35
C LEU A 213 -4.50 18.90 9.43
N LYS A 214 -3.85 19.92 10.02
CA LYS A 214 -4.46 20.75 11.06
C LYS A 214 -5.71 21.48 10.56
N SER A 215 -5.81 21.75 9.26
CA SER A 215 -6.99 22.37 8.64
C SER A 215 -8.21 21.43 8.53
N HIS A 216 -8.01 20.11 8.70
CA HIS A 216 -9.10 19.13 8.69
C HIS A 216 -9.60 18.85 10.11
N PRO A 217 -10.92 18.96 10.40
CA PRO A 217 -11.47 18.80 11.76
C PRO A 217 -11.06 17.51 12.48
N ASP A 218 -11.05 16.38 11.76
CA ASP A 218 -10.68 15.07 12.32
C ASP A 218 -9.19 14.92 12.72
N PHE A 219 -8.37 15.89 12.37
CA PHE A 219 -6.92 15.87 12.58
C PHE A 219 -6.38 17.07 13.36
N THR A 220 -7.13 18.17 13.50
CA THR A 220 -6.71 19.37 14.26
C THR A 220 -6.14 19.00 15.63
N LYS A 221 -6.94 18.29 16.45
CA LYS A 221 -6.52 17.85 17.79
C LYS A 221 -5.34 16.89 17.76
N LYS A 222 -5.33 15.94 16.81
CA LYS A 222 -4.25 14.95 16.69
C LYS A 222 -2.91 15.62 16.39
N VAL A 223 -2.91 16.65 15.53
CA VAL A 223 -1.72 17.43 15.21
C VAL A 223 -1.24 18.23 16.42
N GLU A 224 -2.16 18.86 17.16
CA GLU A 224 -1.82 19.66 18.35
C GLU A 224 -1.25 18.81 19.50
N GLU A 225 -1.70 17.57 19.64
CA GLU A 225 -1.25 16.62 20.65
C GLU A 225 -0.05 15.76 20.19
N PHE A 226 0.39 15.91 18.94
CA PHE A 226 1.47 15.09 18.41
C PHE A 226 2.83 15.47 19.00
N ASP A 227 3.55 14.49 19.55
CA ASP A 227 4.87 14.71 20.13
C ASP A 227 5.93 14.97 19.05
N THR A 228 6.34 16.24 18.94
CA THR A 228 7.36 16.70 17.98
C THR A 228 8.80 16.57 18.49
N ASP A 229 9.05 16.01 19.67
CA ASP A 229 10.42 15.81 20.18
C ASP A 229 11.13 14.70 19.39
N PRO A 230 12.22 14.99 18.67
CA PRO A 230 12.88 14.00 17.82
C PRO A 230 13.57 12.87 18.61
N ILE A 231 14.02 13.15 19.85
CA ILE A 231 14.69 12.16 20.70
C ILE A 231 13.66 11.15 21.21
N ARG A 232 12.52 11.64 21.73
CA ARG A 232 11.42 10.77 22.17
C ARG A 232 10.83 9.98 21.03
N TRP A 233 10.66 10.60 19.86
CA TRP A 233 10.21 9.91 18.64
C TRP A 233 11.17 8.78 18.26
N LYS A 234 12.48 9.05 18.21
CA LYS A 234 13.48 8.03 17.90
C LYS A 234 13.45 6.86 18.89
N GLY A 235 13.32 7.14 20.19
CA GLY A 235 13.16 6.11 21.21
C GLY A 235 11.88 5.28 21.03
N TYR A 236 10.75 5.92 20.69
CA TYR A 236 9.50 5.25 20.37
C TYR A 236 9.64 4.32 19.16
N VAL A 237 10.21 4.80 18.06
CA VAL A 237 10.45 4.00 16.85
C VAL A 237 11.37 2.80 17.13
N GLN A 238 12.48 3.01 17.84
CA GLN A 238 13.41 1.94 18.19
C GLN A 238 12.75 0.84 19.03
N LYS A 239 11.92 1.24 20.02
CA LYS A 239 11.14 0.30 20.84
C LYS A 239 10.18 -0.54 19.98
N ASN A 240 9.50 0.07 19.01
CA ASN A 240 8.59 -0.65 18.12
C ASN A 240 9.33 -1.60 17.16
N ILE A 241 10.45 -1.18 16.59
CA ILE A 241 11.29 -2.07 15.77
C ILE A 241 11.80 -3.27 16.59
N GLN A 242 12.19 -3.05 17.84
CA GLN A 242 12.59 -4.14 18.74
C GLN A 242 11.41 -5.07 19.06
N ALA A 243 10.22 -4.52 19.31
CA ALA A 243 9.00 -5.31 19.52
C ALA A 243 8.64 -6.16 18.30
N ASP A 244 8.76 -5.60 17.09
CA ASP A 244 8.54 -6.34 15.84
C ASP A 244 9.53 -7.51 15.68
N ARG A 245 10.82 -7.27 15.92
CA ARG A 245 11.84 -8.33 15.89
C ARG A 245 11.57 -9.41 16.93
N SER A 246 11.19 -9.02 18.15
CA SER A 246 10.82 -9.96 19.21
C SER A 246 9.59 -10.77 18.84
N ARG A 247 8.55 -10.15 18.27
CA ARG A 247 7.35 -10.84 17.77
C ARG A 247 7.72 -11.89 16.74
N ASP A 248 8.52 -11.54 15.73
CA ASP A 248 8.93 -12.47 14.68
C ASP A 248 9.78 -13.63 15.24
N SER A 249 10.67 -13.33 16.17
CA SER A 249 11.50 -14.32 16.86
C SER A 249 10.65 -15.31 17.65
N ILE A 250 9.76 -14.80 18.52
CA ILE A 250 8.86 -15.63 19.35
C ILE A 250 7.94 -16.45 18.45
N SER A 251 7.34 -15.85 17.42
CA SER A 251 6.41 -16.53 16.52
C SER A 251 7.04 -17.72 15.79
N LYS A 252 8.35 -17.64 15.47
CA LYS A 252 9.09 -18.72 14.81
C LYS A 252 9.65 -19.75 15.79
N ALA A 253 10.04 -19.34 16.99
CA ALA A 253 10.76 -20.17 17.96
C ALA A 253 9.84 -20.87 18.98
N ALA A 254 8.67 -20.30 19.27
CA ALA A 254 7.75 -20.85 20.28
C ALA A 254 7.35 -22.29 19.91
N LYS A 255 7.66 -23.22 20.81
CA LYS A 255 7.34 -24.65 20.70
C LYS A 255 7.02 -25.28 22.05
N SER A 256 6.82 -24.48 23.11
CA SER A 256 6.62 -25.01 24.47
C SER A 256 5.41 -25.94 24.56
N GLY A 257 4.32 -25.65 23.85
CA GLY A 257 3.17 -26.55 23.76
C GLY A 257 3.47 -27.85 23.02
N ILE A 258 4.29 -27.80 21.96
CA ILE A 258 4.76 -29.00 21.27
C ILE A 258 5.63 -29.83 22.21
N THR A 259 6.62 -29.22 22.88
CA THR A 259 7.52 -29.89 23.84
C THR A 259 6.77 -30.49 25.02
N ALA A 260 5.74 -29.79 25.54
CA ALA A 260 4.87 -30.30 26.60
C ALA A 260 3.94 -31.44 26.13
N GLY A 261 3.94 -31.77 24.84
CA GLY A 261 3.14 -32.86 24.28
C GLY A 261 1.66 -32.51 24.13
N VAL A 262 1.29 -31.22 24.03
CA VAL A 262 -0.10 -30.76 23.90
C VAL A 262 -0.79 -31.32 22.65
N HIS A 263 -0.04 -31.73 21.63
CA HIS A 263 -0.59 -32.36 20.44
C HIS A 263 -0.90 -33.86 20.64
N LEU A 264 -0.39 -34.49 21.71
CA LEU A 264 -0.47 -35.93 21.95
C LEU A 264 -1.84 -36.33 22.51
N LYS A 265 -2.28 -37.54 22.16
CA LYS A 265 -3.52 -38.15 22.67
C LYS A 265 -3.55 -38.27 24.21
N LYS A 266 -2.39 -38.49 24.84
CA LYS A 266 -2.25 -38.71 26.29
C LYS A 266 -2.20 -37.44 27.14
N TYR A 267 -2.15 -36.26 26.51
CA TYR A 267 -2.07 -34.99 27.24
C TYR A 267 -3.40 -34.73 27.98
N ASP A 268 -3.30 -34.34 29.25
CA ASP A 268 -4.45 -34.00 30.08
C ASP A 268 -4.88 -32.55 29.84
N ASP A 269 -5.98 -32.38 29.12
CA ASP A 269 -6.61 -31.09 28.86
C ASP A 269 -7.80 -30.79 29.78
N THR A 270 -8.08 -31.63 30.78
CA THR A 270 -9.20 -31.41 31.70
C THR A 270 -9.16 -30.08 32.46
N PRO A 271 -8.00 -29.47 32.78
CA PRO A 271 -7.94 -28.16 33.43
C PRO A 271 -8.20 -26.97 32.48
N TRP A 272 -8.38 -27.21 31.18
CA TRP A 272 -8.51 -26.14 30.19
C TRP A 272 -9.93 -25.54 30.16
N ASN A 273 -10.02 -24.32 29.67
CA ASN A 273 -11.30 -23.64 29.48
C ASN A 273 -12.12 -24.33 28.38
N LEU A 274 -13.44 -24.36 28.56
CA LEU A 274 -14.38 -24.88 27.58
C LEU A 274 -14.80 -23.77 26.60
N THR A 275 -15.07 -24.16 25.36
CA THR A 275 -15.65 -23.30 24.32
C THR A 275 -16.54 -24.13 23.39
N GLN A 276 -17.30 -23.47 22.53
CA GLN A 276 -18.20 -24.10 21.56
C GLN A 276 -17.78 -23.76 20.13
N TYR A 277 -17.96 -24.73 19.22
CA TYR A 277 -17.79 -24.48 17.80
C TYR A 277 -19.00 -23.74 17.19
N PRO A 278 -18.79 -22.77 16.27
CA PRO A 278 -17.51 -22.14 15.89
C PRO A 278 -17.04 -21.14 16.96
N MET A 279 -15.74 -20.87 16.99
CA MET A 279 -15.14 -19.94 17.96
C MET A 279 -14.19 -18.93 17.31
N ASP A 280 -14.25 -17.70 17.80
CA ASP A 280 -13.27 -16.63 17.54
C ASP A 280 -12.66 -16.13 18.85
N MET A 281 -11.57 -15.35 18.75
CA MET A 281 -10.88 -14.80 19.93
C MET A 281 -11.82 -14.01 20.86
N SER A 282 -12.74 -13.22 20.32
CA SER A 282 -13.69 -12.44 21.13
C SER A 282 -14.66 -13.34 21.90
N SER A 283 -15.20 -14.38 21.26
CA SER A 283 -16.15 -15.33 21.83
C SER A 283 -15.58 -16.14 22.99
N ILE A 284 -14.25 -16.27 23.07
CA ILE A 284 -13.53 -16.97 24.14
C ILE A 284 -12.86 -16.02 25.14
N ASN A 285 -13.26 -14.74 25.14
CA ASN A 285 -12.70 -13.68 26.00
C ASN A 285 -11.20 -13.40 25.79
N LEU A 286 -10.71 -13.65 24.58
CA LEU A 286 -9.34 -13.33 24.13
C LEU A 286 -9.34 -12.27 23.02
N GLY A 287 -10.39 -11.44 22.92
CA GLY A 287 -10.44 -10.33 21.96
C GLY A 287 -9.24 -9.40 22.17
N GLY A 288 -8.41 -9.22 21.14
CA GLY A 288 -7.19 -8.42 21.25
C GLY A 288 -5.98 -9.15 21.86
N TYR A 289 -6.05 -10.47 22.08
CA TYR A 289 -4.93 -11.29 22.56
C TYR A 289 -3.90 -11.55 21.46
N TRP A 290 -2.61 -11.40 21.79
CA TRP A 290 -1.49 -11.62 20.87
C TRP A 290 -0.63 -12.78 21.36
N GLY A 291 -0.77 -13.94 20.73
CA GLY A 291 0.00 -15.12 21.10
C GLY A 291 -0.59 -16.40 20.50
N PHE A 292 -0.15 -17.53 21.02
CA PHE A 292 -0.63 -18.84 20.57
C PHE A 292 -1.79 -19.32 21.45
N VAL A 293 -2.81 -19.84 20.79
CA VAL A 293 -3.93 -20.51 21.44
C VAL A 293 -3.96 -21.95 20.97
N TRP A 294 -3.93 -22.88 21.92
CA TRP A 294 -4.17 -24.28 21.64
C TRP A 294 -5.65 -24.60 21.80
N PHE A 295 -6.19 -25.31 20.82
CA PHE A 295 -7.53 -25.88 20.83
C PHE A 295 -7.43 -27.39 20.77
N ARG A 296 -8.23 -28.09 21.58
CA ARG A 296 -8.27 -29.55 21.62
C ARG A 296 -9.69 -30.05 21.66
N LYS A 297 -9.97 -31.10 20.89
CA LYS A 297 -11.22 -31.85 20.98
C LYS A 297 -10.96 -33.34 21.00
N THR A 298 -11.61 -33.99 21.95
CA THR A 298 -11.71 -35.45 22.01
C THR A 298 -12.96 -35.90 21.26
N PHE A 299 -12.85 -36.97 20.47
CA PHE A 299 -13.96 -37.58 19.75
C PHE A 299 -13.79 -39.09 19.66
N ASP A 300 -14.88 -39.83 19.49
CA ASP A 300 -14.87 -41.29 19.43
C ASP A 300 -15.14 -41.80 18.00
N ILE A 301 -14.42 -42.85 17.61
CA ILE A 301 -14.66 -43.60 16.38
C ILE A 301 -15.23 -44.98 16.72
N GLY A 302 -16.39 -45.30 16.14
CA GLY A 302 -17.09 -46.57 16.36
C GLY A 302 -16.24 -47.81 16.01
N ARG A 303 -16.48 -48.90 16.74
CA ARG A 303 -15.78 -50.19 16.54
C ARG A 303 -15.95 -50.74 15.12
N GLU A 304 -17.06 -50.44 14.45
CA GLU A 304 -17.35 -50.88 13.08
C GLU A 304 -16.86 -49.92 11.97
N THR A 305 -16.48 -48.67 12.30
CA THR A 305 -16.11 -47.64 11.32
C THR A 305 -14.79 -47.92 10.60
N LYS A 306 -14.78 -48.27 9.31
CA LYS A 306 -13.51 -48.50 8.59
C LYS A 306 -12.58 -47.28 8.67
N LEU A 307 -11.34 -47.50 9.12
CA LEU A 307 -10.32 -46.45 9.23
C LEU A 307 -9.60 -46.28 7.88
N THR A 308 -10.31 -45.71 6.91
CA THR A 308 -9.71 -45.21 5.67
C THR A 308 -8.99 -43.90 5.92
N ASP A 309 -8.54 -43.23 4.88
CA ASP A 309 -8.14 -41.82 4.99
C ASP A 309 -9.38 -40.91 5.02
N PHE A 310 -9.21 -39.76 5.66
CA PHE A 310 -10.24 -38.75 5.91
C PHE A 310 -9.74 -37.34 5.57
N THR A 311 -10.68 -36.42 5.46
CA THR A 311 -10.45 -34.98 5.38
C THR A 311 -10.99 -34.32 6.64
N LEU A 312 -10.19 -33.47 7.27
CA LEU A 312 -10.65 -32.57 8.34
C LEU A 312 -11.30 -31.34 7.69
N GLN A 313 -12.60 -31.20 7.89
CA GLN A 313 -13.40 -30.10 7.36
C GLN A 313 -13.68 -29.11 8.49
N ILE A 314 -12.73 -28.20 8.71
CA ILE A 314 -12.87 -27.07 9.65
C ILE A 314 -12.21 -25.85 9.02
N PRO A 315 -12.95 -24.75 8.78
CA PRO A 315 -12.35 -23.49 8.39
C PRO A 315 -11.42 -22.97 9.50
N ILE A 316 -10.19 -22.60 9.16
CA ILE A 316 -9.24 -21.99 10.09
C ILE A 316 -8.82 -20.65 9.48
N SER A 317 -9.04 -19.55 10.19
CA SER A 317 -8.55 -18.25 9.76
C SER A 317 -7.45 -17.78 10.72
N GLY A 318 -6.21 -17.83 10.23
CA GLY A 318 -5.00 -17.36 10.88
C GLY A 318 -3.81 -17.54 9.94
N ARG A 319 -2.85 -16.60 9.94
CA ARG A 319 -1.69 -16.68 9.03
C ARG A 319 -0.73 -17.83 9.35
N SER A 320 -0.78 -18.35 10.57
CA SER A 320 0.09 -19.43 11.05
C SER A 320 -0.68 -20.32 12.01
N PHE A 321 -0.76 -21.61 11.70
CA PHE A 321 -1.35 -22.62 12.56
C PHE A 321 -0.71 -23.99 12.30
N ASP A 322 -0.74 -24.84 13.31
CA ASP A 322 -0.37 -26.26 13.22
C ASP A 322 -1.57 -27.11 13.61
N SER A 323 -1.75 -28.26 12.96
CA SER A 323 -2.86 -29.16 13.26
C SER A 323 -2.39 -30.61 13.37
N TYR A 324 -2.96 -31.33 14.34
CA TYR A 324 -2.53 -32.67 14.73
C TYR A 324 -3.72 -33.60 14.98
N ILE A 325 -3.57 -34.87 14.62
CA ILE A 325 -4.44 -35.97 15.04
C ILE A 325 -3.61 -36.97 15.84
N ASN A 326 -4.01 -37.22 17.08
CA ASN A 326 -3.36 -38.15 18.01
C ASN A 326 -1.83 -37.97 18.09
N GLY A 327 -1.34 -36.72 18.03
CA GLY A 327 0.09 -36.42 18.08
C GLY A 327 0.83 -36.44 16.75
N LYS A 328 0.16 -36.78 15.64
CA LYS A 328 0.78 -36.74 14.30
C LYS A 328 0.28 -35.51 13.53
N PRO A 329 1.15 -34.76 12.82
CA PRO A 329 0.72 -33.63 12.00
C PRO A 329 -0.29 -34.05 10.93
N ILE A 330 -1.27 -33.18 10.67
CA ILE A 330 -2.22 -33.34 9.57
C ILE A 330 -1.56 -32.78 8.30
N GLU A 331 -1.66 -33.53 7.20
CA GLU A 331 -1.09 -33.09 5.91
C GLU A 331 -2.01 -32.03 5.28
N ILE A 332 -1.44 -30.92 4.81
CA ILE A 332 -2.20 -29.86 4.12
C ILE A 332 -1.86 -29.90 2.63
N LYS A 333 -2.87 -30.09 1.77
CA LYS A 333 -2.75 -30.00 0.30
C LYS A 333 -3.59 -28.86 -0.24
N GLU A 334 -3.18 -28.31 -1.37
CA GLU A 334 -4.03 -27.39 -2.14
C GLU A 334 -4.79 -28.18 -3.20
N ASP A 335 -6.12 -28.01 -3.23
CA ASP A 335 -6.95 -28.51 -4.33
C ASP A 335 -6.60 -27.76 -5.61
N LYS A 336 -6.24 -28.50 -6.67
CA LYS A 336 -5.74 -27.89 -7.91
C LYS A 336 -6.78 -27.04 -8.64
N ILE A 337 -8.08 -27.33 -8.45
CA ILE A 337 -9.19 -26.70 -9.17
C ILE A 337 -9.73 -25.52 -8.38
N THR A 338 -10.10 -25.76 -7.12
CA THR A 338 -10.74 -24.79 -6.24
C THR A 338 -9.75 -23.92 -5.48
N LYS A 339 -8.46 -24.29 -5.46
CA LYS A 339 -7.40 -23.63 -4.69
C LYS A 339 -7.63 -23.62 -3.18
N LYS A 340 -8.57 -24.44 -2.70
CA LYS A 340 -8.87 -24.59 -1.27
C LYS A 340 -7.87 -25.53 -0.61
N GLN A 341 -7.55 -25.26 0.65
CA GLN A 341 -6.76 -26.16 1.47
C GLN A 341 -7.58 -27.40 1.87
N ILE A 342 -6.98 -28.57 1.71
CA ILE A 342 -7.51 -29.87 2.10
C ILE A 342 -6.61 -30.41 3.22
N PHE A 343 -7.20 -30.69 4.38
CA PHE A 343 -6.52 -31.26 5.54
C PHE A 343 -6.67 -32.77 5.55
N LEU A 344 -5.65 -33.50 5.11
CA LEU A 344 -5.68 -34.96 5.00
C LEU A 344 -5.23 -35.64 6.30
N VAL A 345 -6.09 -36.52 6.80
CA VAL A 345 -5.86 -37.36 7.97
C VAL A 345 -5.79 -38.81 7.50
N SER A 346 -4.63 -39.45 7.66
CA SER A 346 -4.52 -40.86 7.31
C SER A 346 -5.23 -41.73 8.33
N GLY A 347 -5.90 -42.80 7.86
CA GLY A 347 -6.51 -43.80 8.74
C GLY A 347 -5.53 -44.42 9.74
N LYS A 348 -4.23 -44.46 9.39
CA LYS A 348 -3.13 -44.91 10.25
C LYS A 348 -2.81 -43.98 11.42
N GLN A 349 -3.36 -42.76 11.42
CA GLN A 349 -3.24 -41.80 12.52
C GLN A 349 -4.40 -41.97 13.52
N LEU A 350 -5.46 -42.68 13.14
CA LEU A 350 -6.68 -42.88 13.91
C LEU A 350 -6.65 -44.21 14.67
N THR A 351 -7.43 -44.27 15.74
CA THR A 351 -7.67 -45.48 16.52
C THR A 351 -9.16 -45.68 16.72
N LYS A 352 -9.60 -46.92 16.94
CA LYS A 352 -10.96 -47.19 17.41
C LYS A 352 -11.17 -46.62 18.82
N GLY A 353 -12.37 -46.12 19.10
CA GLY A 353 -12.67 -45.41 20.34
C GLY A 353 -12.09 -44.00 20.32
N LYS A 354 -11.54 -43.58 21.46
CA LYS A 354 -11.12 -42.19 21.71
C LYS A 354 -10.01 -41.74 20.77
N ASN A 355 -10.14 -40.55 20.18
CA ASN A 355 -9.13 -39.84 19.41
C ASN A 355 -9.11 -38.36 19.83
N VAL A 356 -8.03 -37.66 19.48
CA VAL A 356 -7.87 -36.23 19.76
C VAL A 356 -7.45 -35.51 18.48
N VAL A 357 -8.10 -34.38 18.21
CA VAL A 357 -7.61 -33.33 17.32
C VAL A 357 -7.08 -32.19 18.15
N ALA A 358 -5.89 -31.69 17.81
CA ALA A 358 -5.27 -30.53 18.43
C ALA A 358 -4.89 -29.51 17.35
N ILE A 359 -5.24 -28.25 17.57
CA ILE A 359 -4.95 -27.14 16.66
C ILE A 359 -4.23 -26.06 17.46
N ARG A 360 -3.05 -25.67 17.02
CA ARG A 360 -2.25 -24.58 17.58
C ARG A 360 -2.39 -23.39 16.63
N LEU A 361 -2.96 -22.29 17.10
CA LEU A 361 -3.30 -21.14 16.28
C LEU A 361 -2.59 -19.89 16.79
N LEU A 362 -1.94 -19.15 15.90
CA LEU A 362 -1.34 -17.86 16.23
C LEU A 362 -2.33 -16.72 15.99
N ALA A 363 -2.76 -16.05 17.06
CA ALA A 363 -3.61 -14.86 17.03
C ALA A 363 -2.76 -13.61 16.73
N ASN A 364 -2.27 -13.50 15.49
CA ASN A 364 -1.62 -12.28 15.02
C ASN A 364 -2.69 -11.18 14.83
N TRP A 365 -2.41 -9.96 15.31
CA TRP A 365 -3.36 -8.83 15.30
C TRP A 365 -4.58 -8.96 16.22
N GLY A 366 -4.50 -9.76 17.28
CA GLY A 366 -5.58 -9.82 18.26
C GLY A 366 -6.82 -10.61 17.80
N SER A 367 -6.73 -11.30 16.66
CA SER A 367 -7.85 -12.04 16.07
C SER A 367 -7.38 -13.30 15.33
N ALA A 368 -8.11 -14.39 15.53
CA ALA A 368 -8.06 -15.63 14.76
C ALA A 368 -9.33 -16.45 15.05
N ASN A 369 -9.72 -17.31 14.12
CA ASN A 369 -10.97 -18.08 14.23
C ASN A 369 -10.74 -19.55 13.91
N LEU A 370 -11.47 -20.40 14.64
CA LEU A 370 -11.62 -21.83 14.38
C LEU A 370 -13.09 -22.11 14.10
N GLY A 371 -13.42 -22.24 12.82
CA GLY A 371 -14.76 -22.48 12.31
C GLY A 371 -15.47 -21.25 11.75
N LEU A 372 -16.59 -21.52 11.08
CA LEU A 372 -17.59 -20.55 10.63
C LEU A 372 -18.97 -21.08 10.98
N LYS A 373 -19.95 -20.20 11.19
CA LYS A 373 -21.33 -20.61 11.58
C LYS A 373 -21.99 -21.48 10.52
N GLU A 374 -21.65 -21.26 9.26
CA GLU A 374 -22.25 -21.90 8.10
C GLU A 374 -21.57 -23.23 7.73
N VAL A 375 -20.47 -23.60 8.40
CA VAL A 375 -19.70 -24.80 8.09
C VAL A 375 -19.61 -25.70 9.31
N GLU A 376 -20.15 -26.91 9.23
CA GLU A 376 -20.03 -27.88 10.32
C GLU A 376 -18.60 -28.45 10.39
N ALA A 377 -18.03 -28.49 11.61
CA ALA A 377 -16.77 -29.16 11.86
C ALA A 377 -16.91 -30.69 11.75
N ASN A 378 -16.16 -31.33 10.85
CA ASN A 378 -16.27 -32.77 10.62
C ASN A 378 -14.94 -33.44 10.23
N LEU A 379 -14.87 -34.74 10.43
CA LEU A 379 -13.92 -35.63 9.77
C LEU A 379 -14.69 -36.49 8.75
N VAL A 380 -14.37 -36.38 7.46
CA VAL A 380 -15.11 -37.02 6.36
C VAL A 380 -14.21 -37.96 5.57
N SER A 381 -14.58 -39.23 5.42
CA SER A 381 -13.78 -40.19 4.66
C SER A 381 -13.64 -39.75 3.20
N ILE A 382 -12.53 -40.10 2.54
CA ILE A 382 -12.28 -39.67 1.13
C ILE A 382 -13.40 -40.13 0.17
N ASP A 383 -14.05 -41.25 0.47
CA ASP A 383 -15.20 -41.76 -0.31
C ASP A 383 -16.54 -41.11 0.08
N ASN A 384 -16.54 -40.14 1.00
CA ASN A 384 -17.70 -39.43 1.56
C ASN A 384 -18.75 -40.33 2.25
N LYS A 385 -18.42 -41.59 2.58
CA LYS A 385 -19.38 -42.53 3.21
C LYS A 385 -19.43 -42.44 4.72
N THR A 386 -18.35 -41.96 5.35
CA THR A 386 -18.24 -41.83 6.80
C THR A 386 -18.06 -40.36 7.15
N LYS A 387 -18.93 -39.85 8.01
CA LYS A 387 -18.84 -38.49 8.57
C LYS A 387 -18.84 -38.60 10.09
N ILE A 388 -17.79 -38.09 10.73
CA ILE A 388 -17.66 -38.02 12.18
C ILE A 388 -17.75 -36.54 12.57
N SER A 389 -18.75 -36.21 13.39
CA SER A 389 -18.98 -34.82 13.80
C SER A 389 -17.93 -34.36 14.81
N LEU A 390 -17.43 -33.15 14.59
CA LEU A 390 -16.52 -32.43 15.50
C LEU A 390 -17.18 -31.16 16.06
N VAL A 391 -18.50 -30.99 15.89
CA VAL A 391 -19.27 -29.86 16.44
C VAL A 391 -19.40 -29.94 17.97
N GLY A 392 -19.87 -28.87 18.59
CA GLY A 392 -20.09 -28.78 20.04
C GLY A 392 -18.83 -28.38 20.80
N GLU A 393 -18.63 -28.98 21.98
CA GLU A 393 -17.63 -28.53 22.94
C GLU A 393 -16.18 -28.80 22.50
N TRP A 394 -15.32 -27.80 22.68
CA TRP A 394 -13.87 -27.84 22.54
C TRP A 394 -13.22 -27.32 23.82
N ARG A 395 -11.94 -27.66 24.02
CA ARG A 395 -11.12 -27.06 25.07
C ARG A 395 -10.09 -26.13 24.47
N PHE A 396 -9.72 -25.06 25.18
CA PHE A 396 -8.65 -24.17 24.76
C PHE A 396 -7.75 -23.68 25.90
N ASN A 397 -6.51 -23.33 25.55
CA ASN A 397 -5.53 -22.74 26.46
C ASN A 397 -4.57 -21.81 25.71
N SER A 398 -4.42 -20.58 26.20
CA SER A 398 -3.56 -19.53 25.64
C SER A 398 -2.30 -19.23 26.47
N THR A 399 -2.06 -19.96 27.57
CA THR A 399 -0.98 -19.66 28.52
C THR A 399 0.20 -20.63 28.42
N ILE A 400 0.09 -21.69 27.61
CA ILE A 400 1.15 -22.69 27.44
C ILE A 400 2.35 -22.12 26.66
N GLU A 401 2.09 -21.15 25.81
CA GLU A 401 3.07 -20.52 24.94
C GLU A 401 3.15 -19.02 25.23
N PRO A 402 4.31 -18.38 24.97
CA PRO A 402 4.45 -16.97 25.26
C PRO A 402 3.50 -16.11 24.40
N GLU A 403 3.02 -15.04 25.01
CA GLU A 403 2.46 -13.91 24.28
C GLU A 403 3.52 -13.30 23.35
N ILE A 404 3.05 -12.62 22.30
CA ILE A 404 3.91 -11.87 21.39
C ILE A 404 3.63 -10.37 21.54
N PRO A 405 4.65 -9.51 21.37
CA PRO A 405 4.44 -8.08 21.37
C PRO A 405 3.40 -7.64 20.34
N GLN A 406 2.49 -6.76 20.76
CA GLN A 406 1.53 -6.14 19.87
C GLN A 406 2.24 -5.29 18.83
N TRP A 407 1.77 -5.35 17.59
CA TRP A 407 2.22 -4.43 16.55
C TRP A 407 1.75 -3.01 16.88
N GLN A 408 2.62 -2.05 16.60
CA GLN A 408 2.37 -0.64 16.79
C GLN A 408 2.62 0.07 15.46
N ASP A 409 1.62 0.79 14.98
CA ASP A 409 1.63 1.40 13.66
C ASP A 409 2.35 2.77 13.65
N TYR A 410 3.62 2.77 14.05
CA TYR A 410 4.37 4.01 14.24
C TYR A 410 4.58 4.78 12.92
N TYR A 411 4.66 4.08 11.79
CA TYR A 411 4.89 4.70 10.48
C TYR A 411 3.61 5.26 9.84
N ASN A 412 2.44 4.85 10.32
CA ASN A 412 1.16 5.36 9.86
C ASN A 412 0.56 6.43 10.78
N LYS A 413 1.31 6.87 11.79
CA LYS A 413 0.96 8.07 12.55
C LYS A 413 0.91 9.27 11.61
N ILE A 414 0.10 10.26 11.97
CA ILE A 414 -0.08 11.47 11.17
C ILE A 414 1.26 12.12 10.82
N ASN A 415 1.39 12.62 9.59
CA ASN A 415 2.53 13.39 9.06
C ASN A 415 3.95 12.81 9.17
N VAL A 416 4.17 11.59 9.68
CA VAL A 416 5.54 11.12 9.97
C VAL A 416 6.31 10.68 8.73
N LEU A 417 5.61 10.23 7.67
CA LEU A 417 6.23 9.91 6.38
C LEU A 417 6.38 11.13 5.49
N TYR A 418 5.47 12.10 5.59
CA TYR A 418 5.72 13.42 5.02
C TYR A 418 7.03 14.00 5.56
N ASN A 419 7.19 14.00 6.89
CA ASN A 419 8.38 14.52 7.55
C ASN A 419 9.63 13.67 7.28
N GLY A 420 9.48 12.35 7.21
CA GLY A 420 10.61 11.42 7.07
C GLY A 420 11.12 11.29 5.63
N GLU A 421 10.22 11.33 4.65
CA GLU A 421 10.53 11.02 3.26
C GLU A 421 10.30 12.24 2.36
N ILE A 422 9.07 12.76 2.33
CA ILE A 422 8.64 13.77 1.35
C ILE A 422 9.35 15.12 1.57
N SER A 423 9.45 15.61 2.81
CA SER A 423 9.97 16.96 3.09
C SER A 423 11.42 17.13 2.66
N SER A 424 12.20 16.05 2.69
CA SER A 424 13.62 16.05 2.32
C SER A 424 13.85 16.12 0.81
N LEU A 425 12.82 15.82 0.02
CA LEU A 425 12.82 15.97 -1.43
C LEU A 425 12.48 17.38 -1.87
N ILE A 426 11.92 18.21 -0.99
CA ILE A 426 11.50 19.57 -1.36
C ILE A 426 12.72 20.50 -1.22
N PRO A 427 13.11 21.27 -2.25
CA PRO A 427 12.33 21.64 -3.44
C PRO A 427 12.82 21.01 -4.76
N TYR A 428 13.24 19.74 -4.78
CA TYR A 428 13.69 19.05 -6.00
C TYR A 428 12.69 19.20 -7.15
N GLY A 429 13.18 19.57 -8.32
CA GLY A 429 12.32 19.74 -9.50
C GLY A 429 11.75 18.41 -9.98
N ILE A 430 10.43 18.34 -10.17
CA ILE A 430 9.75 17.15 -10.71
C ILE A 430 8.81 17.52 -11.85
N LYS A 431 8.71 16.67 -12.87
CA LYS A 431 7.67 16.74 -13.91
C LYS A 431 6.29 16.46 -13.35
N GLY A 432 6.19 15.56 -12.36
CA GLY A 432 4.92 15.19 -11.74
C GLY A 432 5.07 14.07 -10.69
N ALA A 433 3.95 13.62 -10.16
CA ALA A 433 3.87 12.50 -9.22
C ALA A 433 2.96 11.38 -9.75
N ILE A 434 3.32 10.14 -9.44
CA ILE A 434 2.46 8.95 -9.57
C ILE A 434 2.15 8.39 -8.18
N TRP A 435 0.88 8.09 -7.93
CA TRP A 435 0.37 7.71 -6.61
C TRP A 435 -0.45 6.42 -6.67
N TYR A 436 -0.10 5.44 -5.84
CA TYR A 436 -0.91 4.22 -5.69
C TYR A 436 -1.13 3.93 -4.20
N GLN A 437 -2.28 4.40 -3.72
CA GLN A 437 -2.73 4.20 -2.35
C GLN A 437 -4.25 4.32 -2.26
N GLY A 438 -4.81 3.67 -1.24
CA GLY A 438 -6.18 3.85 -0.82
C GLY A 438 -6.64 2.70 0.07
N GLU A 439 -6.06 1.52 -0.07
CA GLU A 439 -6.52 0.28 0.56
C GLU A 439 -6.63 0.42 2.09
N ASN A 440 -5.70 1.13 2.73
CA ASN A 440 -5.74 1.36 4.18
C ASN A 440 -6.81 2.38 4.61
N ASN A 441 -7.32 3.18 3.67
CA ASN A 441 -8.40 4.15 3.86
C ASN A 441 -9.77 3.64 3.36
N ALA A 442 -9.90 2.40 2.87
CA ALA A 442 -11.15 1.89 2.29
C ALA A 442 -12.34 1.99 3.25
N GLY A 443 -12.15 1.65 4.53
CA GLY A 443 -13.17 1.81 5.57
C GLY A 443 -13.49 3.27 5.95
N LYS A 444 -12.81 4.25 5.36
CA LYS A 444 -12.98 5.70 5.56
C LYS A 444 -13.08 6.44 4.22
N ALA A 445 -13.67 5.81 3.21
CA ALA A 445 -13.74 6.35 1.85
C ALA A 445 -14.39 7.75 1.79
N TYR A 446 -15.42 8.02 2.61
CA TYR A 446 -16.03 9.34 2.71
C TYR A 446 -15.02 10.43 3.13
N GLN A 447 -14.21 10.18 4.17
CA GLN A 447 -13.13 11.08 4.60
C GLN A 447 -12.05 11.23 3.50
N TYR A 448 -11.77 10.15 2.78
CA TYR A 448 -10.79 10.13 1.69
C TYR A 448 -11.13 11.09 0.54
N ARG A 449 -12.43 11.35 0.29
CA ARG A 449 -12.91 12.34 -0.69
C ARG A 449 -12.34 13.74 -0.45
N THR A 450 -11.97 14.04 0.80
CA THR A 450 -11.36 15.32 1.21
C THR A 450 -9.85 15.18 1.35
N LEU A 451 -9.37 14.14 2.05
CA LEU A 451 -7.94 14.00 2.35
C LEU A 451 -7.06 13.82 1.11
N PHE A 452 -7.50 13.05 0.12
CA PHE A 452 -6.65 12.80 -1.05
C PHE A 452 -6.44 14.06 -1.90
N PRO A 453 -7.47 14.88 -2.20
CA PRO A 453 -7.24 16.20 -2.76
C PRO A 453 -6.35 17.11 -1.90
N MET A 454 -6.52 17.12 -0.58
CA MET A 454 -5.68 17.93 0.31
C MET A 454 -4.20 17.52 0.22
N LEU A 455 -3.88 16.22 0.09
CA LEU A 455 -2.51 15.76 -0.16
C LEU A 455 -1.93 16.39 -1.44
N ILE A 456 -2.69 16.35 -2.54
CA ILE A 456 -2.26 16.90 -3.83
C ILE A 456 -1.99 18.39 -3.71
N GLU A 457 -2.88 19.14 -3.07
CA GLU A 457 -2.73 20.57 -2.82
C GLU A 457 -1.53 20.87 -1.93
N ASP A 458 -1.36 20.11 -0.84
CA ASP A 458 -0.25 20.28 0.10
C ASP A 458 1.10 20.14 -0.61
N TRP A 459 1.26 19.08 -1.41
CA TRP A 459 2.49 18.87 -2.15
C TRP A 459 2.71 19.97 -3.19
N ARG A 460 1.68 20.41 -3.92
CA ARG A 460 1.79 21.52 -4.89
C ARG A 460 2.22 22.83 -4.23
N VAL A 461 1.62 23.17 -3.09
CA VAL A 461 1.95 24.37 -2.32
C VAL A 461 3.42 24.30 -1.85
N ARG A 462 3.84 23.16 -1.31
CA ARG A 462 5.16 23.03 -0.69
C ARG A 462 6.30 22.91 -1.69
N TRP A 463 6.08 22.24 -2.81
CA TRP A 463 7.05 22.26 -3.91
C TRP A 463 7.18 23.66 -4.52
N GLY A 464 6.10 24.43 -4.56
CA GLY A 464 6.11 25.77 -5.12
C GLY A 464 6.40 25.80 -6.62
N GLN A 465 6.09 24.73 -7.36
CA GLN A 465 6.30 24.60 -8.80
C GLN A 465 4.99 24.66 -9.62
N GLY A 466 3.92 25.20 -9.01
CA GLY A 466 2.59 25.28 -9.60
C GLY A 466 1.86 23.93 -9.60
N TYR A 467 0.87 23.80 -10.50
CA TYR A 467 0.01 22.62 -10.61
C TYR A 467 0.68 21.49 -11.40
N PHE A 468 1.77 20.93 -10.88
CA PHE A 468 2.41 19.79 -11.55
C PHE A 468 1.42 18.60 -11.70
N PRO A 469 1.54 17.81 -12.78
CA PRO A 469 0.78 16.59 -13.00
C PRO A 469 0.77 15.64 -11.81
N PHE A 470 -0.42 15.23 -11.37
CA PHE A 470 -0.60 14.25 -10.29
C PHE A 470 -1.44 13.09 -10.81
N LEU A 471 -0.80 11.97 -11.11
CA LEU A 471 -1.43 10.78 -11.67
C LEU A 471 -1.60 9.73 -10.59
N PHE A 472 -2.73 9.03 -10.57
CA PHE A 472 -2.99 8.04 -9.54
C PHE A 472 -3.70 6.80 -10.06
N VAL A 473 -3.68 5.74 -9.27
CA VAL A 473 -4.25 4.45 -9.62
C VAL A 473 -5.54 4.23 -8.84
N GLN A 474 -6.64 4.00 -9.53
CA GLN A 474 -7.88 3.56 -8.90
C GLN A 474 -7.70 2.12 -8.40
N LEU A 475 -8.20 1.80 -7.21
CA LEU A 475 -8.02 0.46 -6.62
C LEU A 475 -8.54 -0.64 -7.54
N ALA A 476 -7.75 -1.70 -7.68
CA ALA A 476 -8.11 -2.89 -8.45
C ALA A 476 -9.20 -3.72 -7.75
N ASN A 477 -9.70 -4.76 -8.44
CA ASN A 477 -10.60 -5.74 -7.81
C ASN A 477 -9.90 -6.52 -6.70
N PHE A 478 -10.65 -6.76 -5.61
CA PHE A 478 -10.22 -7.49 -4.42
C PHE A 478 -11.42 -8.12 -3.70
N ARG A 479 -11.21 -9.19 -2.93
CA ARG A 479 -12.22 -9.97 -2.19
C ARG A 479 -13.14 -10.82 -3.07
N ASP A 480 -14.01 -11.58 -2.40
CA ASP A 480 -15.04 -12.39 -3.06
C ASP A 480 -16.04 -11.54 -3.84
N LYS A 481 -16.61 -12.14 -4.89
CA LYS A 481 -17.70 -11.53 -5.64
C LYS A 481 -18.98 -11.49 -4.81
N GLN A 482 -19.75 -10.42 -4.95
CA GLN A 482 -21.06 -10.29 -4.31
C GLN A 482 -22.14 -10.86 -5.23
N ALA A 483 -23.00 -11.72 -4.70
CA ALA A 483 -24.10 -12.34 -5.46
C ALA A 483 -25.20 -11.33 -5.80
N GLU A 484 -25.47 -10.39 -4.90
CA GLU A 484 -26.50 -9.34 -5.05
C GLU A 484 -25.86 -7.96 -4.94
N PRO A 485 -26.45 -6.92 -5.58
CA PRO A 485 -26.00 -5.55 -5.42
C PRO A 485 -26.12 -5.12 -3.95
N ALA A 486 -25.08 -4.50 -3.41
CA ALA A 486 -25.05 -4.01 -2.04
C ALA A 486 -24.12 -2.79 -1.91
N ASP A 487 -24.17 -2.12 -0.76
CA ASP A 487 -23.17 -1.11 -0.42
C ASP A 487 -21.79 -1.77 -0.21
N ASN A 488 -20.73 -1.02 -0.47
CA ASN A 488 -19.37 -1.55 -0.46
C ASN A 488 -18.33 -0.45 -0.24
N ASP A 489 -17.51 -0.60 0.80
CA ASP A 489 -16.47 0.34 1.22
C ASP A 489 -15.39 0.53 0.14
N TRP A 490 -15.01 -0.54 -0.53
CA TRP A 490 -14.04 -0.54 -1.62
C TRP A 490 -14.56 0.22 -2.85
N ALA A 491 -15.85 0.10 -3.16
CA ALA A 491 -16.48 0.85 -4.24
C ALA A 491 -16.58 2.34 -3.91
N GLU A 492 -16.94 2.69 -2.67
CA GLU A 492 -16.94 4.08 -2.20
C GLU A 492 -15.55 4.72 -2.29
N LEU A 493 -14.48 3.95 -2.02
CA LEU A 493 -13.12 4.47 -2.16
C LEU A 493 -12.73 4.69 -3.64
N ARG A 494 -13.12 3.81 -4.55
CA ARG A 494 -12.92 4.02 -6.00
C ARG A 494 -13.65 5.25 -6.50
N GLU A 495 -14.87 5.50 -5.99
CA GLU A 495 -15.60 6.73 -6.24
C GLU A 495 -14.82 7.94 -5.70
N ALA A 496 -14.32 7.89 -4.47
CA ALA A 496 -13.51 8.96 -3.91
C ALA A 496 -12.27 9.28 -4.77
N GLN A 497 -11.59 8.26 -5.29
CA GLN A 497 -10.48 8.41 -6.23
C GLN A 497 -10.94 9.05 -7.56
N GLN A 498 -12.07 8.61 -8.13
CA GLN A 498 -12.62 9.22 -9.34
C GLN A 498 -12.99 10.69 -9.12
N MET A 499 -13.59 11.04 -7.97
CA MET A 499 -13.98 12.41 -7.63
C MET A 499 -12.77 13.36 -7.57
N THR A 500 -11.57 12.85 -7.30
CA THR A 500 -10.32 13.64 -7.34
C THR A 500 -9.98 14.16 -8.74
N LEU A 501 -10.53 13.57 -9.81
CA LEU A 501 -10.31 14.05 -11.18
C LEU A 501 -10.86 15.46 -11.44
N LYS A 502 -11.69 16.01 -10.54
CA LYS A 502 -12.13 17.42 -10.63
C LYS A 502 -10.99 18.42 -10.44
N TYR A 503 -9.86 17.98 -9.86
CA TYR A 503 -8.70 18.84 -9.64
C TYR A 503 -7.85 18.98 -10.90
N PRO A 504 -7.30 20.18 -11.17
CA PRO A 504 -6.53 20.41 -12.38
C PRO A 504 -5.27 19.54 -12.43
N ASN A 505 -4.85 19.21 -13.66
CA ASN A 505 -3.66 18.42 -13.95
C ASN A 505 -3.61 17.09 -13.16
N THR A 506 -4.76 16.42 -13.06
CA THR A 506 -4.87 15.08 -12.49
C THR A 506 -5.25 14.06 -13.55
N GLY A 507 -4.83 12.81 -13.36
CA GLY A 507 -5.18 11.70 -14.24
C GLY A 507 -5.26 10.39 -13.44
N MET A 508 -6.12 9.47 -13.88
CA MET A 508 -6.38 8.23 -13.16
C MET A 508 -6.22 7.01 -14.06
N ALA A 509 -5.42 6.04 -13.62
CA ALA A 509 -5.38 4.71 -14.20
C ALA A 509 -6.45 3.84 -13.53
N VAL A 510 -7.50 3.47 -14.29
CA VAL A 510 -8.50 2.48 -13.84
C VAL A 510 -7.86 1.09 -13.90
N THR A 511 -8.04 0.25 -12.87
CA THR A 511 -7.41 -1.09 -12.78
C THR A 511 -8.37 -2.21 -12.37
N ILE A 512 -9.67 -1.94 -12.47
CA ILE A 512 -10.73 -2.86 -12.04
C ILE A 512 -10.63 -4.26 -12.64
N ASP A 513 -10.20 -4.37 -13.89
CA ASP A 513 -10.10 -5.59 -14.69
C ASP A 513 -8.82 -6.41 -14.46
N ILE A 514 -7.84 -5.85 -13.72
CA ILE A 514 -6.52 -6.47 -13.49
C ILE A 514 -6.23 -6.69 -11.99
N GLY A 515 -7.29 -6.83 -11.19
CA GLY A 515 -7.25 -7.20 -9.77
C GLY A 515 -7.09 -8.70 -9.52
N ASP A 516 -7.04 -9.08 -8.24
CA ASP A 516 -7.06 -10.48 -7.78
C ASP A 516 -8.02 -10.60 -6.59
N ALA A 517 -8.93 -11.56 -6.65
CA ALA A 517 -9.93 -11.77 -5.59
C ALA A 517 -9.27 -12.13 -4.24
N ASN A 518 -8.16 -12.86 -4.28
CA ASN A 518 -7.51 -13.45 -3.11
C ASN A 518 -6.25 -12.68 -2.67
N ASP A 519 -5.79 -11.73 -3.48
CA ASP A 519 -4.60 -10.94 -3.21
C ASP A 519 -4.87 -9.46 -3.45
N ILE A 520 -4.70 -8.66 -2.40
CA ILE A 520 -4.83 -7.19 -2.47
C ILE A 520 -3.72 -6.55 -3.32
N HIS A 521 -2.66 -7.32 -3.63
CA HIS A 521 -1.52 -6.91 -4.44
C HIS A 521 -1.58 -7.56 -5.83
N PRO A 522 -2.34 -6.99 -6.80
CA PRO A 522 -2.42 -7.58 -8.13
C PRO A 522 -1.06 -7.61 -8.83
N LYS A 523 -0.75 -8.75 -9.44
CA LYS A 523 0.55 -8.97 -10.10
C LYS A 523 0.72 -8.24 -11.41
N ASN A 524 -0.35 -7.85 -12.12
CA ASN A 524 -0.24 -7.17 -13.41
C ASN A 524 0.16 -5.69 -13.24
N LYS A 525 1.41 -5.43 -12.86
CA LYS A 525 1.96 -4.08 -12.69
C LYS A 525 2.35 -3.41 -14.00
N LEU A 526 2.55 -4.21 -15.05
CA LEU A 526 2.85 -3.74 -16.41
C LEU A 526 1.73 -2.84 -16.93
N ASP A 527 0.48 -3.33 -16.87
CA ASP A 527 -0.65 -2.56 -17.39
C ASP A 527 -0.99 -1.36 -16.49
N VAL A 528 -0.72 -1.43 -15.19
CA VAL A 528 -0.81 -0.25 -14.31
C VAL A 528 0.16 0.84 -14.78
N GLY A 529 1.43 0.50 -15.00
CA GLY A 529 2.45 1.44 -15.49
C GLY A 529 2.10 2.03 -16.86
N LYS A 530 1.61 1.20 -17.79
CA LYS A 530 1.16 1.65 -19.12
C LYS A 530 -0.04 2.60 -19.05
N ARG A 531 -1.04 2.32 -18.19
CA ARG A 531 -2.22 3.18 -18.03
C ARG A 531 -1.86 4.51 -17.36
N LEU A 532 -0.92 4.52 -16.41
CA LEU A 532 -0.35 5.76 -15.89
C LEU A 532 0.40 6.54 -16.97
N PHE A 533 1.12 5.86 -17.87
CA PHE A 533 1.79 6.52 -18.99
C PHE A 533 0.81 7.14 -19.98
N LEU A 534 -0.28 6.46 -20.32
CA LEU A 534 -1.38 7.04 -21.12
C LEU A 534 -1.93 8.32 -20.45
N ALA A 535 -2.16 8.28 -19.13
CA ALA A 535 -2.58 9.46 -18.38
C ALA A 535 -1.52 10.57 -18.43
N ALA A 536 -0.22 10.25 -18.38
CA ALA A 536 0.85 11.23 -18.54
C ALA A 536 0.87 11.85 -19.95
N GLN A 537 0.68 11.07 -21.01
CA GLN A 537 0.56 11.56 -22.40
C GLN A 537 -0.46 12.68 -22.51
N SER A 538 -1.66 12.47 -21.97
CA SER A 538 -2.68 13.52 -21.98
C SER A 538 -2.38 14.66 -21.00
N VAL A 539 -2.19 14.35 -19.72
CA VAL A 539 -2.16 15.36 -18.63
C VAL A 539 -0.84 16.12 -18.55
N ALA A 540 0.29 15.44 -18.77
CA ALA A 540 1.62 16.01 -18.56
C ALA A 540 2.29 16.46 -19.87
N TYR A 541 1.93 15.85 -20.99
CA TYR A 541 2.51 16.16 -22.31
C TYR A 541 1.52 16.83 -23.28
N GLY A 542 0.23 16.92 -22.92
CA GLY A 542 -0.79 17.62 -23.73
C GLY A 542 -1.15 16.88 -25.02
N GLU A 543 -0.92 15.57 -25.09
CA GLU A 543 -1.24 14.77 -26.26
C GLU A 543 -2.73 14.50 -26.36
N ASN A 544 -3.27 14.65 -27.57
CA ASN A 544 -4.66 14.34 -27.86
C ASN A 544 -4.81 12.85 -28.20
N ILE A 545 -4.91 12.01 -27.16
CA ILE A 545 -5.07 10.56 -27.28
C ILE A 545 -6.20 10.04 -26.38
N VAL A 546 -6.68 8.82 -26.67
CA VAL A 546 -7.55 8.09 -25.74
C VAL A 546 -6.69 7.54 -24.60
N PHE A 547 -6.83 8.12 -23.41
CA PHE A 547 -6.03 7.75 -22.24
C PHE A 547 -6.82 7.12 -21.09
N SER A 548 -8.15 7.22 -21.12
CA SER A 548 -9.04 6.65 -20.11
C SER A 548 -10.21 5.91 -20.75
N GLY A 549 -10.77 4.96 -20.00
CA GLY A 549 -12.02 4.30 -20.36
C GLY A 549 -13.24 5.17 -20.04
N PRO A 550 -14.45 4.68 -20.33
CA PRO A 550 -15.68 5.46 -20.15
C PRO A 550 -15.86 5.98 -18.72
N VAL A 551 -16.18 7.26 -18.61
CA VAL A 551 -16.48 7.93 -17.33
C VAL A 551 -17.91 8.42 -17.38
N TYR A 552 -18.71 8.07 -16.36
CA TYR A 552 -20.10 8.50 -16.26
C TYR A 552 -20.24 10.02 -16.37
N GLU A 553 -21.19 10.46 -17.19
CA GLU A 553 -21.47 11.89 -17.42
C GLU A 553 -22.87 12.26 -16.94
N SER A 554 -23.89 11.53 -17.41
CA SER A 554 -25.28 11.86 -17.13
C SER A 554 -26.20 10.64 -17.27
N LEU A 555 -27.38 10.75 -16.66
CA LEU A 555 -28.47 9.80 -16.82
C LEU A 555 -29.74 10.51 -17.31
N LYS A 556 -30.57 9.79 -18.03
CA LYS A 556 -31.93 10.19 -18.42
C LYS A 556 -32.89 9.03 -18.21
N ILE A 557 -33.99 9.28 -17.49
CA ILE A 557 -35.04 8.29 -17.25
C ILE A 557 -36.01 8.30 -18.45
N GLU A 558 -36.28 7.12 -19.01
CA GLU A 558 -37.14 6.91 -20.18
C GLU A 558 -38.14 5.79 -19.86
N GLY A 559 -39.24 6.15 -19.20
CA GLY A 559 -40.23 5.19 -18.70
C GLY A 559 -39.63 4.28 -17.62
N SER A 560 -39.56 2.98 -17.89
CA SER A 560 -38.93 1.98 -17.01
C SER A 560 -37.44 1.75 -17.29
N LYS A 561 -36.83 2.54 -18.18
CA LYS A 561 -35.42 2.42 -18.57
C LYS A 561 -34.61 3.64 -18.12
N ILE A 562 -33.31 3.45 -17.92
CA ILE A 562 -32.36 4.56 -17.74
C ILE A 562 -31.34 4.52 -18.88
N ARG A 563 -31.18 5.66 -19.55
CA ARG A 563 -30.15 5.92 -20.56
C ARG A 563 -28.98 6.66 -19.91
N ILE A 564 -27.77 6.15 -20.10
CA ILE A 564 -26.54 6.65 -19.47
C ILE A 564 -25.58 7.12 -20.56
N SER A 565 -25.03 8.31 -20.39
CA SER A 565 -24.00 8.88 -21.27
C SER A 565 -22.63 8.90 -20.58
N PHE A 566 -21.58 8.87 -21.39
CA PHE A 566 -20.19 8.80 -20.95
C PHE A 566 -19.34 9.79 -21.74
N THR A 567 -18.31 10.35 -21.11
CA THR A 567 -17.34 11.23 -21.79
C THR A 567 -16.29 10.42 -22.56
N SER A 568 -15.34 9.78 -21.88
CA SER A 568 -14.17 9.07 -22.44
C SER A 568 -14.51 7.76 -23.18
N THR A 569 -15.36 7.82 -24.20
CA THR A 569 -15.80 6.64 -24.98
C THR A 569 -14.80 6.17 -26.02
N GLY A 570 -13.73 6.93 -26.28
CA GLY A 570 -12.80 6.65 -27.37
C GLY A 570 -13.52 6.50 -28.71
N THR A 571 -13.15 5.49 -29.50
CA THR A 571 -13.81 5.15 -30.77
C THR A 571 -15.14 4.39 -30.61
N GLY A 572 -15.60 4.20 -29.37
CA GLY A 572 -16.93 3.68 -29.02
C GLY A 572 -16.90 2.74 -27.82
N LEU A 573 -18.08 2.44 -27.29
CA LEU A 573 -18.26 1.50 -26.18
C LEU A 573 -18.23 0.04 -26.66
N THR A 574 -17.76 -0.86 -25.80
CA THR A 574 -17.78 -2.31 -26.02
C THR A 574 -17.82 -3.08 -24.69
N SER A 575 -18.17 -4.36 -24.76
CA SER A 575 -18.13 -5.32 -23.64
C SER A 575 -16.90 -6.25 -23.67
N GLY A 576 -15.94 -5.94 -24.55
CA GLY A 576 -14.62 -6.56 -24.58
C GLY A 576 -14.52 -7.96 -25.20
N LYS A 577 -15.59 -8.57 -25.75
CA LYS A 577 -15.59 -9.87 -26.49
C LYS A 577 -16.99 -10.38 -26.94
N THR A 578 -17.86 -9.54 -27.51
CA THR A 578 -19.25 -9.94 -27.88
C THR A 578 -20.03 -10.60 -26.72
N LEU A 579 -19.74 -10.19 -25.48
CA LEU A 579 -20.43 -10.67 -24.28
C LEU A 579 -21.60 -9.74 -23.94
N PRO A 580 -22.67 -10.23 -23.30
CA PRO A 580 -23.65 -9.35 -22.66
C PRO A 580 -22.94 -8.39 -21.69
N LEU A 581 -23.41 -7.13 -21.63
CA LEU A 581 -22.93 -6.20 -20.61
C LEU A 581 -23.35 -6.67 -19.23
N LYS A 582 -22.44 -6.51 -18.27
CA LYS A 582 -22.63 -6.91 -16.87
C LYS A 582 -22.26 -5.76 -15.93
N GLY A 583 -22.64 -5.92 -14.66
CA GLY A 583 -22.23 -5.04 -13.58
C GLY A 583 -23.14 -3.83 -13.35
N PHE A 584 -24.28 -3.73 -14.05
CA PHE A 584 -25.27 -2.68 -13.82
C PHE A 584 -26.34 -3.12 -12.83
N ALA A 585 -26.66 -2.25 -11.88
CA ALA A 585 -27.77 -2.41 -10.96
C ALA A 585 -28.64 -1.15 -10.94
N ILE A 586 -29.96 -1.32 -10.85
CA ILE A 586 -30.95 -0.24 -10.79
C ILE A 586 -31.72 -0.29 -9.48
N ALA A 587 -32.02 0.88 -8.92
CA ALA A 587 -32.96 1.04 -7.81
C ALA A 587 -34.11 1.99 -8.16
N GLY A 588 -35.27 1.77 -7.53
CA GLY A 588 -36.38 2.72 -7.48
C GLY A 588 -36.32 3.59 -6.23
N ASP A 589 -37.44 4.24 -5.90
CA ASP A 589 -37.57 5.10 -4.71
C ASP A 589 -37.36 4.35 -3.38
N ASP A 590 -37.50 3.01 -3.39
CA ASP A 590 -37.25 2.12 -2.24
C ASP A 590 -35.75 1.95 -1.93
N LYS A 591 -34.87 2.50 -2.77
CA LYS A 591 -33.41 2.43 -2.67
C LYS A 591 -32.84 1.01 -2.72
N LYS A 592 -33.63 0.03 -3.18
CA LYS A 592 -33.20 -1.35 -3.29
C LYS A 592 -32.66 -1.62 -4.68
N PHE A 593 -31.37 -1.93 -4.76
CA PHE A 593 -30.72 -2.24 -6.03
C PHE A 593 -31.00 -3.67 -6.48
N TYR A 594 -31.28 -3.82 -7.77
CA TYR A 594 -31.44 -5.10 -8.45
C TYR A 594 -30.52 -5.13 -9.67
N TRP A 595 -29.92 -6.30 -9.95
CA TRP A 595 -29.20 -6.50 -11.20
C TRP A 595 -30.10 -6.18 -12.40
N ALA A 596 -29.52 -5.53 -13.40
CA ALA A 596 -30.22 -5.04 -14.56
C ALA A 596 -29.54 -5.46 -15.86
N GLU A 597 -30.35 -5.65 -16.90
CA GLU A 597 -29.86 -5.83 -18.25
C GLU A 597 -29.35 -4.50 -18.80
N ALA A 598 -28.29 -4.54 -19.60
CA ALA A 598 -27.68 -3.36 -20.19
C ALA A 598 -27.35 -3.59 -21.67
N VAL A 599 -27.64 -2.61 -22.52
CA VAL A 599 -27.40 -2.64 -23.97
C VAL A 599 -26.64 -1.39 -24.41
N ILE A 600 -25.68 -1.56 -25.31
CA ILE A 600 -24.94 -0.45 -25.95
C ILE A 600 -25.78 0.09 -27.10
N GLU A 601 -26.14 1.36 -27.05
CA GLU A 601 -26.74 2.12 -28.16
C GLU A 601 -25.82 3.29 -28.52
N GLY A 602 -24.96 3.09 -29.52
CA GLY A 602 -23.94 4.07 -29.88
C GLY A 602 -22.92 4.28 -28.75
N ASN A 603 -22.88 5.49 -28.21
CA ASN A 603 -22.02 5.86 -27.07
C ASN A 603 -22.79 5.94 -25.74
N GLN A 604 -23.99 5.35 -25.69
CA GLN A 604 -24.83 5.32 -24.50
C GLN A 604 -25.13 3.89 -24.09
N ILE A 605 -25.48 3.72 -22.81
CA ILE A 605 -25.94 2.45 -22.26
C ILE A 605 -27.40 2.59 -21.83
N ILE A 606 -28.25 1.66 -22.25
CA ILE A 606 -29.64 1.54 -21.79
C ILE A 606 -29.70 0.42 -20.77
N VAL A 607 -30.21 0.74 -19.59
CA VAL A 607 -30.28 -0.18 -18.45
C VAL A 607 -31.73 -0.33 -18.01
N SER A 608 -32.18 -1.58 -17.78
CA SER A 608 -33.54 -1.87 -17.30
C SER A 608 -33.65 -3.21 -16.56
N THR A 609 -34.68 -3.35 -15.73
CA THR A 609 -35.02 -4.61 -15.04
C THR A 609 -36.52 -4.65 -14.76
N ASP A 610 -37.16 -5.82 -14.91
CA ASP A 610 -38.59 -5.99 -14.64
C ASP A 610 -38.95 -5.82 -13.17
N LYS A 611 -37.94 -5.86 -12.27
CA LYS A 611 -38.11 -5.66 -10.83
C LYS A 611 -38.30 -4.19 -10.43
N VAL A 612 -38.00 -3.23 -11.32
CA VAL A 612 -38.05 -1.79 -11.02
C VAL A 612 -38.81 -1.05 -12.13
N SER A 613 -40.08 -0.75 -11.88
CA SER A 613 -40.95 -0.07 -12.85
C SER A 613 -40.73 1.44 -12.92
N LYS A 614 -40.20 2.06 -11.86
CA LYS A 614 -39.88 3.49 -11.75
C LYS A 614 -38.43 3.67 -11.29
N PRO A 615 -37.45 3.54 -12.19
CA PRO A 615 -36.05 3.57 -11.82
C PRO A 615 -35.59 5.01 -11.55
N VAL A 616 -34.79 5.21 -10.50
CA VAL A 616 -34.28 6.54 -10.10
C VAL A 616 -32.76 6.59 -9.97
N ALA A 617 -32.10 5.42 -9.84
CA ALA A 617 -30.67 5.33 -9.68
C ALA A 617 -30.09 4.09 -10.39
N VAL A 618 -28.87 4.26 -10.88
CA VAL A 618 -27.99 3.22 -11.43
C VAL A 618 -26.68 3.19 -10.66
N ARG A 619 -26.15 1.98 -10.47
CA ARG A 619 -24.77 1.69 -10.07
C ARG A 619 -24.10 0.81 -11.11
N TYR A 620 -22.83 1.06 -11.41
CA TYR A 620 -22.00 0.22 -12.27
C TYR A 620 -20.77 -0.26 -11.50
N SER A 621 -20.54 -1.57 -11.50
CA SER A 621 -19.38 -2.21 -10.87
C SER A 621 -19.17 -1.80 -9.40
N TRP A 622 -20.28 -1.61 -8.67
CA TRP A 622 -20.27 -1.16 -7.27
C TRP A 622 -20.08 -2.34 -6.30
N ALA A 623 -18.87 -2.90 -6.29
CA ALA A 623 -18.48 -3.99 -5.40
C ALA A 623 -16.94 -4.03 -5.25
N SER A 624 -16.42 -4.80 -4.29
CA SER A 624 -14.96 -5.00 -4.18
C SER A 624 -14.41 -5.79 -5.39
N ASN A 625 -15.14 -6.79 -5.87
CA ASN A 625 -14.81 -7.62 -7.03
C ASN A 625 -16.01 -7.83 -7.98
N PRO A 626 -16.41 -6.79 -8.74
CA PRO A 626 -17.53 -6.83 -9.68
C PRO A 626 -17.21 -7.59 -10.98
N ASP A 627 -18.25 -8.10 -11.63
CA ASP A 627 -18.21 -8.75 -12.95
C ASP A 627 -18.43 -7.78 -14.13
N GLY A 628 -18.32 -6.47 -13.90
CA GLY A 628 -18.53 -5.47 -14.95
C GLY A 628 -17.48 -5.53 -16.04
N ASN A 629 -17.92 -5.35 -17.29
CA ASN A 629 -17.11 -5.54 -18.49
C ASN A 629 -17.21 -4.38 -19.51
N LEU A 630 -17.77 -3.23 -19.12
CA LEU A 630 -17.81 -2.04 -19.98
C LEU A 630 -16.39 -1.48 -20.16
N CYS A 631 -15.97 -1.34 -21.40
CA CYS A 631 -14.75 -0.65 -21.81
C CYS A 631 -15.00 0.18 -23.08
N ASN A 632 -14.03 1.02 -23.44
CA ASN A 632 -13.96 1.56 -24.80
C ASN A 632 -13.31 0.55 -25.76
N LYS A 633 -13.40 0.79 -27.06
CA LYS A 633 -12.82 -0.07 -28.11
C LYS A 633 -11.29 -0.13 -28.06
N GLU A 634 -10.64 0.81 -27.41
CA GLU A 634 -9.20 0.81 -27.11
C GLU A 634 -8.84 -0.16 -25.96
N GLY A 635 -9.85 -0.76 -25.30
CA GLY A 635 -9.66 -1.75 -24.25
C GLY A 635 -9.46 -1.17 -22.85
N LEU A 636 -9.74 0.12 -22.65
CA LEU A 636 -9.66 0.75 -21.34
C LEU A 636 -11.00 0.59 -20.59
N PRO A 637 -10.99 0.05 -19.37
CA PRO A 637 -12.20 -0.22 -18.60
C PRO A 637 -12.88 1.07 -18.12
N ALA A 638 -14.20 1.04 -18.04
CA ALA A 638 -14.97 2.10 -17.40
C ALA A 638 -14.71 2.13 -15.89
N SER A 639 -14.61 3.34 -15.32
CA SER A 639 -14.56 3.52 -13.87
C SER A 639 -15.89 3.09 -13.25
N PRO A 640 -15.91 2.38 -12.10
CA PRO A 640 -17.11 2.23 -11.28
C PRO A 640 -17.74 3.58 -10.98
N PHE A 641 -19.07 3.60 -10.90
CA PHE A 641 -19.81 4.80 -10.54
C PHE A 641 -21.15 4.45 -9.90
N ARG A 642 -21.74 5.45 -9.24
CA ARG A 642 -23.15 5.50 -8.87
C ARG A 642 -23.75 6.82 -9.32
N THR A 643 -25.06 6.85 -9.40
CA THR A 643 -25.82 8.06 -9.78
C THR A 643 -26.66 8.63 -8.64
N ASP A 644 -26.89 7.83 -7.60
CA ASP A 644 -27.50 8.30 -6.36
C ASP A 644 -26.55 9.19 -5.56
N GLN A 645 -27.13 10.07 -4.75
CA GLN A 645 -26.43 10.86 -3.72
C GLN A 645 -26.78 10.33 -2.32
N TRP A 646 -27.15 9.04 -2.21
CA TRP A 646 -27.54 8.48 -0.92
C TRP A 646 -26.32 8.31 -0.02
N LYS A 647 -26.57 8.36 1.29
CA LYS A 647 -25.54 8.18 2.32
C LYS A 647 -24.82 6.84 2.11
N GLY A 648 -23.49 6.88 2.05
CA GLY A 648 -22.64 5.68 1.95
C GLY A 648 -22.41 5.02 3.32
N ILE A 649 -21.83 3.83 3.34
CA ILE A 649 -21.52 3.09 4.57
C ILE A 649 -20.26 3.60 5.27
N THR A 650 -19.44 4.43 4.61
CA THR A 650 -18.24 5.03 5.21
C THR A 650 -18.47 6.47 5.71
N GLU A 651 -19.67 7.02 5.52
CA GLU A 651 -20.08 8.33 6.02
C GLU A 651 -20.57 8.17 7.47
N ASN A 652 -19.66 8.23 8.43
CA ASN A 652 -19.96 8.02 9.86
C ASN A 652 -20.27 9.31 10.61
#